data_AF-A0A5C5Z6E2-F1
#
_entry.id   AF-A0A5C5Z6E2-F1
#
_cell.length_a   1.000
_cell.length_b   1.000
_cell.length_c   1.000
_cell.angle_alpha   90.00
_cell.angle_beta   90.00
_cell.angle_gamma   90.00
#
_symmetry.space_group_name_H-M   'P 1'
#
loop_
_entity.id
_entity.type
_entity.pdbx_description
1 polymer ?
#
loop_
_entity_poly.entity_id
_entity_poly.type
_entity_poly.pdbx_seq_one_letter_code
_entity_poly.pdbx_strand_id
1 'polypeptide(L)'
;MSIRKLCNYLVACLIFLVTTFVCNAQEPTQPFRVVAYVPNWIDLSEFSQTIRYEALTHINIAFENPINDEGKLSFNSKNALLIKQAHQHNVKVLISIGGGSAAGNAELKARYQKLLSSDHRKRFAEHLIRYVKEHDFDGLDVDIEGPSITEDYGPFVEELAKAFQPEGKQLTAALSKGYGGARVSDSTLSRFDFVNIMAYDAAGSWNPNAPGQHSSLEFAKSNTEYWIGRGLPKSKAVLGVPFYGYGFGEDFKNGGIGYDTILSKYPGAELVDEIGTTIWHNGIPTIRAKTEYAIDQQLGGIMIWSLDNDVPGDKSLLQAIIDATRTVPVSSLDLSQVTCGWGAIKADRGITGNPLTIRGDVFEHGIGTHSPSKMRIKLNGKGDRFTCVAGVDDSANGKGSVEFAIIADGETLWESGTVQGDSPASPIDLDVRGVDVLELRVDDAGDGSGDDHGDWAEAKFTMQPNAPKPIALPPYETIEIKGKSLAFEFVVADDGRLNQTMIGGSGAEFANSPQDTAYPQGGYGYVFEPALQVVHADGNRSTSLKYVRTERKSHGDIEVVRIHLRDEALPLDVVMCFRIYRDRDLVQQWTEITHHEDGPIVLERMASSSLLLSSDHIRLQHFHGDWYDEMNPISEPLTPGTKILDSNLGVRAHQFRTPSFVLSLDGEPNESSGRVLTGSLAWSGNFQFAFDHQGDRVRALCGVNPNASAYTLLPNETFTTPTMIWVWSENGLGEMSRKFHAWAREHGIRDGDEPRATLLNNWEATGFDFDFDRIVQLYGPAKQMGVELFLLDDGWFGNKHPRINDRAGLGDWEPNRKRFPKGLAPLAQAAVDCGLRFGIWIEPEMVNPKSELYEQHPDWVIRQPNRDLQLQRSQLILDNTRPEVRQHEWAVINGALGVPGVSYAKWDANRYVTQPGSSYLSAQQQTHLWIDYTRHLYDLMKKTAEAFPEVELMLCSGGGGRVDYGALQYFHDFWPSDNTDALRRVRMQWDYSYFFPSIAMCSHVTHSGNRPMHFATSVAMSARFGMDIDVASLSAADRAVCRNAIDSYKQIREVVQLGDMYRVEPPHDAPRCVQNYVTADLSHAVVFIFQLQDETLGPVKPQGLDPNRTYTITETHCVEGRAPLVDEGKTRSGADLMENGIQPSAFQAMQATIVELKSATM
;
A
#
# COMPACT_ATOMS: atom_id res chain seq x y z
N MET A 1 -13.78 7.38 48.09
CA MET A 1 -12.64 6.51 47.69
C MET A 1 -11.39 7.38 47.68
N SER A 2 -10.34 7.01 48.44
CA SER A 2 -9.23 7.91 48.83
C SER A 2 -8.21 8.19 47.72
N ILE A 3 -7.70 9.42 47.67
CA ILE A 3 -6.64 9.96 46.78
C ILE A 3 -5.37 9.08 46.75
N ARG A 4 -5.14 8.24 47.77
CA ARG A 4 -4.05 7.24 47.76
C ARG A 4 -4.21 6.09 46.76
N LYS A 5 -5.42 5.80 46.26
CA LYS A 5 -5.62 4.82 45.17
C LYS A 5 -5.33 5.39 43.79
N LEU A 6 -5.38 6.72 43.61
CA LEU A 6 -5.08 7.37 42.33
C LEU A 6 -3.57 7.41 42.04
N CYS A 7 -2.72 7.62 43.05
CA CYS A 7 -1.26 7.59 42.87
C CYS A 7 -0.70 6.22 42.48
N ASN A 8 -1.27 5.11 42.99
CA ASN A 8 -0.78 3.77 42.63
C ASN A 8 -1.25 3.32 41.24
N TYR A 9 -2.37 3.85 40.73
CA TYR A 9 -2.78 3.63 39.34
C TYR A 9 -2.00 4.50 38.35
N LEU A 10 -1.62 5.73 38.74
CA LEU A 10 -0.79 6.60 37.90
C LEU A 10 0.67 6.12 37.79
N VAL A 11 1.23 5.46 38.81
CA VAL A 11 2.58 4.87 38.74
C VAL A 11 2.58 3.51 38.04
N ALA A 12 1.49 2.73 38.13
CA ALA A 12 1.36 1.48 37.36
C ALA A 12 1.09 1.73 35.87
N CYS A 13 0.30 2.76 35.51
CA CYS A 13 0.08 3.13 34.11
C CYS A 13 1.32 3.80 33.47
N LEU A 14 2.17 4.49 34.23
CA LEU A 14 3.43 5.03 33.68
C LEU A 14 4.50 3.96 33.44
N ILE A 15 4.43 2.83 34.16
CA ILE A 15 5.36 1.70 33.99
C ILE A 15 4.87 0.74 32.88
N PHE A 16 3.56 0.67 32.62
CA PHE A 16 3.00 -0.10 31.50
C PHE A 16 3.01 0.64 30.15
N LEU A 17 3.19 1.97 30.12
CA LEU A 17 3.27 2.77 28.88
C LEU A 17 4.69 2.91 28.29
N VAL A 18 5.69 2.20 28.83
CA VAL A 18 7.07 2.19 28.28
C VAL A 18 7.53 0.78 27.88
N THR A 19 6.66 -0.23 27.90
CA THR A 19 7.02 -1.64 27.60
C THR A 19 6.22 -2.28 26.47
N THR A 20 5.75 -1.50 25.50
CA THR A 20 5.32 -2.00 24.18
C THR A 20 5.83 -1.09 23.07
N PHE A 21 6.47 -1.69 22.08
CA PHE A 21 7.17 -1.08 20.94
C PHE A 21 8.42 -0.27 21.26
N VAL A 22 9.42 -0.92 21.84
CA VAL A 22 10.75 -0.81 21.21
C VAL A 22 10.64 -1.67 19.95
N CYS A 23 10.14 -1.06 18.86
CA CYS A 23 10.77 -1.38 17.58
C CYS A 23 12.27 -1.25 17.88
N ASN A 24 13.00 -2.36 17.87
CA ASN A 24 14.41 -2.26 17.53
C ASN A 24 14.41 -1.71 16.10
N ALA A 25 14.23 -0.39 15.97
CA ALA A 25 14.84 0.37 14.91
C ALA A 25 16.32 0.12 15.15
N GLN A 26 16.79 -0.99 14.58
CA GLN A 26 18.19 -1.32 14.48
C GLN A 26 18.79 -0.07 13.86
N GLU A 27 19.58 0.69 14.65
CA GLU A 27 20.24 1.87 14.12
C GLU A 27 20.85 1.48 12.78
N PRO A 28 20.65 2.28 11.71
CA PRO A 28 21.16 1.93 10.39
C PRO A 28 22.63 1.55 10.55
N THR A 29 22.94 0.28 10.33
CA THR A 29 24.27 -0.26 10.56
C THR A 29 25.22 0.50 9.63
N GLN A 30 26.04 1.36 10.21
CA GLN A 30 27.07 2.11 9.46
C GLN A 30 27.90 1.10 8.65
N PRO A 31 28.16 1.36 7.35
CA PRO A 31 28.88 0.41 6.51
C PRO A 31 30.30 0.14 7.05
N PHE A 32 30.74 -1.11 6.96
CA PHE A 32 32.07 -1.54 7.40
C PHE A 32 33.15 -0.77 6.65
N ARG A 33 34.01 -0.06 7.37
CA ARG A 33 35.02 0.81 6.74
C ARG A 33 36.27 0.03 6.36
N VAL A 34 36.80 0.32 5.18
CA VAL A 34 38.19 0.01 4.81
C VAL A 34 38.91 1.36 4.64
N VAL A 35 39.81 1.65 5.57
CA VAL A 35 40.53 2.94 5.68
C VAL A 35 41.99 2.70 5.31
N ALA A 36 42.47 3.32 4.23
CA ALA A 36 43.85 3.17 3.79
C ALA A 36 44.69 4.41 4.10
N TYR A 37 45.83 4.23 4.78
CA TYR A 37 46.83 5.29 4.83
C TYR A 37 47.71 5.27 3.58
N VAL A 38 47.90 6.45 2.99
CA VAL A 38 48.77 6.66 1.82
C VAL A 38 49.82 7.70 2.17
N PRO A 39 51.11 7.34 2.18
CA PRO A 39 52.15 8.30 2.48
C PRO A 39 52.30 9.39 1.40
N ASN A 40 52.50 10.65 1.79
CA ASN A 40 52.63 11.78 0.86
C ASN A 40 54.07 11.98 0.35
N TRP A 41 55.02 11.14 0.79
CA TRP A 41 56.41 11.15 0.35
C TRP A 41 56.71 10.15 -0.77
N ILE A 42 55.74 9.36 -1.21
CA ILE A 42 55.85 8.51 -2.41
C ILE A 42 55.45 9.28 -3.68
N ASP A 43 55.67 8.71 -4.86
CA ASP A 43 55.16 9.30 -6.10
C ASP A 43 53.64 9.10 -6.21
N LEU A 44 52.89 10.03 -5.63
CA LEU A 44 51.42 10.05 -5.70
C LEU A 44 50.89 10.19 -7.13
N SER A 45 51.69 10.65 -8.11
CA SER A 45 51.24 10.76 -9.51
C SER A 45 51.07 9.38 -10.14
N GLU A 46 51.97 8.45 -9.80
CA GLU A 46 51.95 7.06 -10.25
C GLU A 46 51.04 6.22 -9.37
N PHE A 47 51.23 6.30 -8.05
CA PHE A 47 50.53 5.43 -7.11
C PHE A 47 49.02 5.65 -7.09
N SER A 48 48.53 6.88 -7.25
CA SER A 48 47.08 7.14 -7.31
C SER A 48 46.39 6.35 -8.43
N GLN A 49 47.08 6.09 -9.54
CA GLN A 49 46.55 5.32 -10.66
C GLN A 49 46.50 3.79 -10.41
N THR A 50 47.17 3.29 -9.37
CA THR A 50 47.22 1.85 -9.06
C THR A 50 46.25 1.45 -7.94
N ILE A 51 45.63 2.42 -7.26
CA ILE A 51 44.70 2.17 -6.16
C ILE A 51 43.40 1.56 -6.68
N ARG A 52 42.97 0.46 -6.05
CA ARG A 52 41.63 -0.12 -6.22
C ARG A 52 40.62 0.62 -5.36
N TYR A 53 40.16 1.77 -5.85
CA TYR A 53 39.28 2.66 -5.09
C TYR A 53 37.97 2.00 -4.67
N GLU A 54 37.44 1.07 -5.47
CA GLU A 54 36.23 0.30 -5.17
C GLU A 54 36.35 -0.58 -3.91
N ALA A 55 37.59 -0.87 -3.47
CA ALA A 55 37.87 -1.62 -2.25
C ALA A 55 37.99 -0.72 -1.00
N LEU A 56 37.93 0.59 -1.15
CA LEU A 56 38.19 1.54 -0.07
C LEU A 56 36.95 2.35 0.24
N THR A 57 36.85 2.76 1.51
CA THR A 57 35.83 3.72 1.97
C THR A 57 36.45 5.07 2.29
N HIS A 58 37.67 5.06 2.82
CA HIS A 58 38.40 6.25 3.22
C HIS A 58 39.88 6.10 2.86
N ILE A 59 40.52 7.22 2.53
CA ILE A 59 41.97 7.35 2.40
C ILE A 59 42.45 8.44 3.36
N ASN A 60 43.45 8.11 4.17
CA ASN A 60 44.14 9.05 5.05
C ASN A 60 45.51 9.38 4.44
N ILE A 61 45.70 10.63 4.00
CA ILE A 61 47.00 11.06 3.44
C ILE A 61 47.95 11.41 4.59
N ALA A 62 49.05 10.66 4.73
CA ALA A 62 50.03 10.81 5.80
C ALA A 62 51.36 11.40 5.27
N PHE A 63 51.88 12.53 5.72
CA PHE A 63 51.33 13.49 6.67
C PHE A 63 51.58 14.91 6.16
N GLU A 64 50.64 15.82 6.37
CA GLU A 64 50.87 17.25 6.18
C GLU A 64 51.01 17.93 7.53
N ASN A 65 52.26 18.13 7.96
CA ASN A 65 52.58 18.63 9.29
C ASN A 65 52.83 20.15 9.29
N PRO A 66 52.62 20.86 10.42
CA PRO A 66 52.92 22.28 10.54
C PRO A 66 54.38 22.60 10.22
N ILE A 67 54.62 23.53 9.29
CA ILE A 67 55.96 24.00 8.88
C ILE A 67 56.40 25.28 9.61
N ASN A 68 55.51 25.88 10.41
CA ASN A 68 55.81 27.03 11.25
C ASN A 68 54.98 27.05 12.54
N ASP A 69 55.35 27.94 13.46
CA ASP A 69 54.70 28.11 14.76
C ASP A 69 53.29 28.72 14.66
N GLU A 70 52.88 29.20 13.48
CA GLU A 70 51.55 29.73 13.24
C GLU A 70 50.53 28.64 12.84
N GLY A 71 50.98 27.41 12.62
CA GLY A 71 50.14 26.26 12.28
C GLY A 71 49.91 26.07 10.78
N LYS A 72 50.72 26.70 9.91
CA LYS A 72 50.67 26.47 8.46
C LYS A 72 51.14 25.05 8.15
N LEU A 73 50.31 24.25 7.51
CA LEU A 73 50.67 22.90 7.08
C LEU A 73 51.56 22.92 5.82
N SER A 74 52.36 21.86 5.65
CA SER A 74 52.90 21.52 4.34
C SER A 74 51.77 21.19 3.34
N PHE A 75 52.09 21.16 2.06
CA PHE A 75 51.17 20.62 1.06
C PHE A 75 51.95 20.02 -0.11
N ASN A 76 51.83 18.71 -0.31
CA ASN A 76 52.22 18.09 -1.56
C ASN A 76 51.16 18.39 -2.63
N SER A 77 51.56 19.15 -3.65
CA SER A 77 50.67 19.50 -4.78
C SER A 77 50.01 18.30 -5.47
N LYS A 78 50.58 17.09 -5.33
CA LYS A 78 50.05 15.85 -5.91
C LYS A 78 48.89 15.26 -5.10
N ASN A 79 48.65 15.70 -3.86
CA ASN A 79 47.49 15.29 -3.08
C ASN A 79 46.18 15.57 -3.83
N ALA A 80 46.11 16.69 -4.57
CA ALA A 80 44.94 17.06 -5.37
C ALA A 80 44.56 16.00 -6.42
N LEU A 81 45.53 15.26 -6.97
CA LEU A 81 45.25 14.18 -7.92
C LEU A 81 44.58 12.99 -7.23
N LEU A 82 45.13 12.57 -6.08
CA LEU A 82 44.61 11.46 -5.29
C LEU A 82 43.19 11.77 -4.76
N ILE A 83 42.97 12.99 -4.24
CA ILE A 83 41.65 13.45 -3.77
C ILE A 83 40.63 13.35 -4.90
N LYS A 84 40.97 13.90 -6.06
CA LYS A 84 40.09 13.87 -7.24
C LYS A 84 39.73 12.45 -7.67
N GLN A 85 40.72 11.54 -7.73
CA GLN A 85 40.45 10.15 -8.12
C GLN A 85 39.62 9.41 -7.08
N ALA A 86 39.90 9.59 -5.78
CA ALA A 86 39.11 9.00 -4.72
C ALA A 86 37.63 9.43 -4.75
N HIS A 87 37.38 10.73 -4.92
CA HIS A 87 36.02 11.27 -5.01
C HIS A 87 35.24 10.76 -6.22
N GLN A 88 35.90 10.53 -7.36
CA GLN A 88 35.27 9.92 -8.54
C GLN A 88 34.71 8.51 -8.26
N HIS A 89 35.25 7.84 -7.24
CA HIS A 89 34.85 6.51 -6.79
C HIS A 89 34.08 6.52 -5.45
N ASN A 90 33.62 7.69 -4.99
CA ASN A 90 32.93 7.87 -3.70
C ASN A 90 33.77 7.47 -2.46
N VAL A 91 35.10 7.54 -2.56
CA VAL A 91 36.03 7.31 -1.45
C VAL A 91 36.33 8.64 -0.76
N LYS A 92 36.13 8.71 0.56
CA LYS A 92 36.43 9.92 1.33
C LYS A 92 37.92 10.09 1.55
N VAL A 93 38.43 11.33 1.53
CA VAL A 93 39.86 11.60 1.76
C VAL A 93 40.05 12.53 2.95
N LEU A 94 40.76 12.05 3.96
CA LEU A 94 41.12 12.83 5.14
C LEU A 94 42.62 13.16 5.07
N ILE A 95 42.98 14.33 5.60
CA ILE A 95 44.37 14.65 5.85
C ILE A 95 44.77 14.15 7.24
N SER A 96 45.88 13.43 7.36
CA SER A 96 46.47 13.04 8.65
C SER A 96 47.56 14.02 9.07
N ILE A 97 47.51 14.43 10.34
CA ILE A 97 48.53 15.27 10.97
C ILE A 97 49.19 14.53 12.13
N GLY A 98 50.49 14.73 12.32
CA GLY A 98 51.28 14.14 13.39
C GLY A 98 52.21 13.03 12.88
N GLY A 99 51.83 11.78 13.16
CA GLY A 99 52.59 10.56 13.02
C GLY A 99 53.76 10.44 14.01
N GLY A 100 54.48 9.33 13.95
CA GLY A 100 55.70 9.11 14.74
C GLY A 100 56.75 10.23 14.61
N SER A 101 56.74 11.00 13.52
CA SER A 101 57.59 12.19 13.34
C SER A 101 57.30 13.29 14.36
N ALA A 102 56.04 13.47 14.78
CA ALA A 102 55.65 14.44 15.79
C ALA A 102 56.17 14.06 17.18
N ALA A 103 56.46 12.78 17.43
CA ALA A 103 57.06 12.30 18.67
C ALA A 103 58.61 12.30 18.60
N GLY A 104 59.17 11.91 17.45
CA GLY A 104 60.59 11.71 17.25
C GLY A 104 61.39 12.96 16.87
N ASN A 105 60.79 13.94 16.19
CA ASN A 105 61.44 15.18 15.82
C ASN A 105 61.24 16.25 16.90
N ALA A 106 62.33 16.72 17.51
CA ALA A 106 62.27 17.66 18.63
C ALA A 106 61.63 19.01 18.27
N GLU A 107 61.87 19.54 17.07
CA GLU A 107 61.32 20.81 16.61
C GLU A 107 59.81 20.68 16.35
N LEU A 108 59.41 19.64 15.62
CA LEU A 108 58.00 19.40 15.32
C LEU A 108 57.20 19.09 16.59
N LYS A 109 57.78 18.35 17.54
CA LYS A 109 57.18 18.11 18.85
C LYS A 109 56.94 19.41 19.61
N ALA A 110 57.96 20.27 19.70
CA ALA A 110 57.83 21.57 20.38
C ALA A 110 56.76 22.45 19.70
N ARG A 111 56.68 22.39 18.37
CA ARG A 111 55.66 23.10 17.59
C ARG A 111 54.26 22.59 17.89
N TYR A 112 54.03 21.29 17.93
CA TYR A 112 52.73 20.73 18.33
C TYR A 112 52.37 21.11 19.78
N GLN A 113 53.31 21.01 20.72
CA GLN A 113 53.06 21.45 22.11
C GLN A 113 52.62 22.91 22.18
N LYS A 114 53.27 23.79 21.41
CA LYS A 114 52.87 25.20 21.31
C LYS A 114 51.48 25.36 20.69
N LEU A 115 51.21 24.72 19.55
CA LEU A 115 49.96 24.85 18.80
C LEU A 115 48.74 24.30 19.54
N LEU A 116 48.92 23.24 20.35
CA LEU A 116 47.86 22.63 21.14
C LEU A 116 47.54 23.40 22.43
N SER A 117 48.40 24.34 22.85
CA SER A 117 48.23 25.11 24.09
C SER A 117 46.97 26.00 24.10
N SER A 118 46.53 26.46 25.28
CA SER A 118 45.34 27.33 25.47
C SER A 118 45.33 28.54 24.54
N ASP A 119 46.49 29.15 24.33
CA ASP A 119 46.61 30.42 23.63
C ASP A 119 46.55 30.27 22.10
N HIS A 120 46.75 29.06 21.58
CA HIS A 120 46.90 28.79 20.15
C HIS A 120 45.86 27.82 19.57
N ARG A 121 45.33 26.89 20.38
CA ARG A 121 44.52 25.75 19.90
C ARG A 121 43.33 26.15 19.05
N LYS A 122 42.60 27.21 19.44
CA LYS A 122 41.42 27.66 18.70
C LYS A 122 41.81 28.16 17.32
N ARG A 123 42.84 29.00 17.24
CA ARG A 123 43.36 29.51 15.96
C ARG A 123 43.89 28.39 15.08
N PHE A 124 44.50 27.37 15.68
CA PHE A 124 44.99 26.21 14.95
C PHE A 124 43.84 25.34 14.40
N ALA A 125 42.81 25.08 15.20
CA ALA A 125 41.60 24.37 14.74
C ALA A 125 40.91 25.11 13.58
N GLU A 126 40.79 26.45 13.67
CA GLU A 126 40.26 27.30 12.58
C GLU A 126 41.14 27.27 11.31
N HIS A 127 42.46 27.11 11.47
CA HIS A 127 43.37 26.93 10.34
C HIS A 127 43.14 25.57 9.68
N LEU A 128 43.05 24.51 10.47
CA LEU A 128 42.90 23.14 9.96
C LEU A 128 41.61 22.96 9.18
N ILE A 129 40.46 23.47 9.67
CA ILE A 129 39.21 23.41 8.88
C ILE A 129 39.29 24.22 7.59
N ARG A 130 40.00 25.36 7.60
CA ARG A 130 40.23 26.15 6.37
C ARG A 130 41.06 25.37 5.36
N TYR A 131 42.13 24.72 5.82
CA TYR A 131 42.99 23.90 4.97
C TYR A 131 42.23 22.71 4.37
N VAL A 132 41.42 22.02 5.18
CA VAL A 132 40.54 20.92 4.73
C VAL A 132 39.60 21.40 3.64
N LYS A 133 38.98 22.58 3.80
CA LYS A 133 38.08 23.16 2.79
C LYS A 133 38.81 23.66 1.54
N GLU A 134 39.98 24.27 1.69
CA GLU A 134 40.78 24.83 0.58
C GLU A 134 41.29 23.74 -0.36
N HIS A 135 41.61 22.56 0.18
CA HIS A 135 42.18 21.45 -0.57
C HIS A 135 41.22 20.29 -0.84
N ASP A 136 39.92 20.49 -0.58
CA ASP A 136 38.85 19.52 -0.85
C ASP A 136 38.99 18.19 -0.10
N PHE A 137 39.49 18.24 1.14
CA PHE A 137 39.46 17.08 2.03
C PHE A 137 38.07 16.92 2.66
N ASP A 138 37.68 15.68 2.95
CA ASP A 138 36.44 15.32 3.64
C ASP A 138 36.56 15.41 5.16
N GLY A 139 37.77 15.51 5.69
CA GLY A 139 38.01 15.58 7.12
C GLY A 139 39.47 15.63 7.52
N LEU A 140 39.70 15.50 8.83
CA LEU A 140 41.00 15.51 9.47
C LEU A 140 41.15 14.26 10.34
N ASP A 141 42.31 13.63 10.24
CA ASP A 141 42.74 12.54 11.10
C ASP A 141 43.86 13.00 12.04
N VAL A 142 43.61 12.90 13.36
CA VAL A 142 44.48 13.40 14.42
C VAL A 142 45.39 12.28 14.92
N ASP A 143 46.47 12.02 14.19
CA ASP A 143 47.48 11.01 14.49
C ASP A 143 48.63 11.60 15.33
N ILE A 144 48.32 12.27 16.44
CA ILE A 144 49.37 12.78 17.35
C ILE A 144 49.72 11.66 18.33
N GLU A 145 50.97 11.22 18.30
CA GLU A 145 51.38 10.01 19.00
C GLU A 145 52.29 10.24 20.22
N GLY A 146 52.34 9.24 21.11
CA GLY A 146 53.40 9.12 22.11
C GLY A 146 53.56 10.36 22.99
N PRO A 147 54.80 10.85 23.24
CA PRO A 147 55.07 11.98 24.13
C PRO A 147 54.45 13.32 23.67
N SER A 148 53.88 13.39 22.46
CA SER A 148 53.22 14.58 21.93
C SER A 148 51.73 14.65 22.33
N ILE A 149 51.16 13.55 22.82
CA ILE A 149 49.87 13.57 23.52
C ILE A 149 50.10 14.09 24.95
N THR A 150 49.76 15.35 25.19
CA THR A 150 49.81 16.01 26.51
C THR A 150 48.40 16.23 27.06
N GLU A 151 48.28 16.86 28.23
CA GLU A 151 47.00 17.32 28.79
C GLU A 151 46.20 18.22 27.83
N ASP A 152 46.87 18.84 26.85
CA ASP A 152 46.25 19.73 25.87
C ASP A 152 45.60 18.99 24.70
N TYR A 153 45.81 17.69 24.53
CA TYR A 153 45.24 16.92 23.42
C TYR A 153 43.71 16.90 23.47
N GLY A 154 43.11 16.56 24.61
CA GLY A 154 41.66 16.50 24.77
C GLY A 154 40.95 17.83 24.46
N PRO A 155 41.37 18.96 25.06
CA PRO A 155 40.76 20.25 24.74
C PRO A 155 41.07 20.75 23.32
N PHE A 156 42.15 20.31 22.68
CA PHE A 156 42.38 20.58 21.25
C PHE A 156 41.37 19.84 20.36
N VAL A 157 41.11 18.56 20.63
CA VAL A 157 40.08 17.77 19.92
C VAL A 157 38.69 18.38 20.10
N GLU A 158 38.38 18.94 21.27
CA GLU A 158 37.12 19.65 21.50
C GLU A 158 36.99 20.90 20.59
N GLU A 159 38.06 21.67 20.42
CA GLU A 159 38.05 22.82 19.50
C GLU A 159 37.97 22.40 18.02
N LEU A 160 38.58 21.27 17.66
CA LEU A 160 38.41 20.67 16.33
C LEU A 160 36.97 20.25 16.09
N ALA A 161 36.33 19.55 17.05
CA ALA A 161 34.93 19.14 16.91
C ALA A 161 33.99 20.33 16.70
N LYS A 162 34.17 21.42 17.46
CA LYS A 162 33.41 22.67 17.27
C LYS A 162 33.61 23.30 15.89
N ALA A 163 34.82 23.20 15.34
CA ALA A 163 35.14 23.77 14.03
C ALA A 163 34.63 22.90 12.86
N PHE A 164 34.65 21.57 13.01
CA PHE A 164 34.37 20.63 11.92
C PHE A 164 32.90 20.22 11.82
N GLN A 165 32.18 20.06 12.95
CA GLN A 165 30.79 19.61 12.97
C GLN A 165 29.82 20.51 12.16
N PRO A 166 29.87 21.86 12.25
CA PRO A 166 28.97 22.72 11.46
C PRO A 166 29.19 22.64 9.95
N GLU A 167 30.37 22.19 9.52
CA GLU A 167 30.78 22.08 8.11
C GLU A 167 30.54 20.67 7.55
N GLY A 168 30.06 19.73 8.38
CA GLY A 168 29.84 18.33 7.98
C GLY A 168 31.13 17.58 7.63
N LYS A 169 32.29 18.05 8.08
CA LYS A 169 33.61 17.42 7.83
C LYS A 169 33.94 16.41 8.93
N GLN A 170 34.54 15.29 8.54
CA GLN A 170 34.86 14.22 9.47
C GLN A 170 36.07 14.56 10.36
N LEU A 171 36.04 14.04 11.58
CA LEU A 171 37.12 14.12 12.54
C LEU A 171 37.43 12.73 13.08
N THR A 172 38.63 12.22 12.78
CA THR A 172 39.09 10.88 13.18
C THR A 172 40.41 10.96 13.94
N ALA A 173 40.88 9.85 14.49
CA ALA A 173 42.21 9.76 15.08
C ALA A 173 42.80 8.36 14.91
N ALA A 174 44.13 8.29 14.81
CA ALA A 174 44.87 7.05 15.03
C ALA A 174 45.43 7.03 16.46
N LEU A 175 45.11 5.97 17.22
CA LEU A 175 45.46 5.86 18.65
C LEU A 175 46.07 4.50 19.00
N SER A 176 47.15 4.53 19.78
CA SER A 176 47.85 3.34 20.28
C SER A 176 47.64 3.16 21.78
N LYS A 177 47.31 1.93 22.21
CA LYS A 177 47.23 1.55 23.64
C LYS A 177 48.55 1.78 24.37
N GLY A 178 49.65 1.34 23.75
CA GLY A 178 50.99 1.34 24.36
C GLY A 178 51.76 2.64 24.18
N TYR A 179 51.39 3.47 23.22
CA TYR A 179 52.15 4.67 22.84
C TYR A 179 51.32 5.96 22.97
N GLY A 180 51.08 6.36 24.21
CA GLY A 180 50.41 7.62 24.56
C GLY A 180 48.90 7.50 24.80
N GLY A 181 48.26 6.38 24.49
CA GLY A 181 46.81 6.19 24.67
C GLY A 181 46.29 6.40 26.08
N ALA A 182 47.08 6.08 27.12
CA ALA A 182 46.71 6.34 28.52
C ALA A 182 46.53 7.84 28.85
N ARG A 183 47.06 8.75 28.02
CA ARG A 183 46.92 10.20 28.18
C ARG A 183 45.72 10.80 27.43
N VAL A 184 45.07 10.03 26.55
CA VAL A 184 43.81 10.43 25.92
C VAL A 184 42.68 10.22 26.93
N SER A 185 41.86 11.23 27.22
CA SER A 185 40.72 11.07 28.14
C SER A 185 39.54 10.38 27.47
N ASP A 186 38.78 9.58 28.22
CA ASP A 186 37.63 8.80 27.69
C ASP A 186 36.57 9.70 27.04
N SER A 187 36.34 10.90 27.60
CA SER A 187 35.41 11.89 27.05
C SER A 187 35.78 12.34 25.64
N THR A 188 37.08 12.33 25.29
CA THR A 188 37.57 12.74 23.98
C THR A 188 37.17 11.75 22.89
N LEU A 189 37.03 10.46 23.22
CA LEU A 189 36.65 9.41 22.26
C LEU A 189 35.29 9.68 21.61
N SER A 190 34.37 10.30 22.35
CA SER A 190 33.04 10.67 21.86
C SER A 190 33.04 11.73 20.76
N ARG A 191 34.13 12.48 20.61
CA ARG A 191 34.26 13.60 19.66
C ARG A 191 34.65 13.16 18.27
N PHE A 192 35.21 11.96 18.13
CA PHE A 192 35.60 11.41 16.84
C PHE A 192 34.42 10.72 16.16
N ASP A 193 34.39 10.80 14.84
CA ASP A 193 33.51 9.99 14.00
C ASP A 193 33.88 8.51 14.10
N PHE A 194 35.18 8.21 14.04
CA PHE A 194 35.75 6.90 14.35
C PHE A 194 37.23 7.01 14.74
N VAL A 195 37.76 5.94 15.35
CA VAL A 195 39.15 5.84 15.81
C VAL A 195 39.82 4.65 15.13
N ASN A 196 40.93 4.92 14.46
CA ASN A 196 41.85 3.94 13.91
C ASN A 196 42.75 3.39 15.04
N ILE A 197 42.56 2.13 15.41
CA ILE A 197 43.29 1.46 16.49
C ILE A 197 44.61 0.93 15.96
N MET A 198 45.73 1.50 16.41
CA MET A 198 47.07 1.06 16.01
C MET A 198 47.44 -0.25 16.71
N ALA A 199 47.02 -1.37 16.12
CA ALA A 199 47.23 -2.74 16.62
C ALA A 199 48.44 -3.44 15.96
N TYR A 200 49.51 -2.69 15.76
CA TYR A 200 50.80 -3.15 15.22
C TYR A 200 51.94 -2.49 16.01
N ASP A 201 53.19 -2.79 15.66
CA ASP A 201 54.40 -2.30 16.34
C ASP A 201 54.58 -2.78 17.80
N ALA A 202 54.09 -3.97 18.14
CA ALA A 202 54.37 -4.60 19.45
C ALA A 202 55.87 -4.97 19.62
N ALA A 203 56.57 -5.21 18.51
CA ALA A 203 57.99 -5.45 18.42
C ALA A 203 58.54 -4.77 17.15
N GLY A 204 59.82 -4.41 17.12
CA GLY A 204 60.40 -3.75 15.95
C GLY A 204 61.87 -3.38 16.11
N SER A 205 62.39 -2.61 15.16
CA SER A 205 63.83 -2.35 15.00
C SER A 205 64.50 -1.59 16.16
N TRP A 206 63.71 -0.99 17.07
CA TRP A 206 64.22 -0.33 18.28
C TRP A 206 64.72 -1.31 19.35
N ASN A 207 64.41 -2.61 19.24
CA ASN A 207 64.98 -3.66 20.07
C ASN A 207 65.39 -4.87 19.21
N PRO A 208 66.48 -4.77 18.43
CA PRO A 208 66.84 -5.76 17.41
C PRO A 208 67.21 -7.15 17.96
N ASN A 209 67.42 -7.26 19.27
CA ASN A 209 67.77 -8.52 19.95
C ASN A 209 66.55 -9.26 20.53
N ALA A 210 65.33 -8.77 20.32
CA ALA A 210 64.09 -9.37 20.78
C ALA A 210 63.15 -9.65 19.59
N PRO A 211 63.44 -10.66 18.74
CA PRO A 211 62.59 -11.01 17.62
C PRO A 211 61.21 -11.47 18.09
N GLY A 212 60.17 -11.08 17.34
CA GLY A 212 58.82 -11.55 17.59
C GLY A 212 57.77 -10.87 16.71
N GLN A 213 56.57 -11.45 16.71
CA GLN A 213 55.42 -10.94 15.97
C GLN A 213 55.03 -9.54 16.47
N HIS A 214 55.03 -8.56 15.56
CA HIS A 214 54.69 -7.17 15.88
C HIS A 214 53.19 -6.88 15.80
N SER A 215 52.40 -7.75 15.16
CA SER A 215 50.96 -7.58 15.02
C SER A 215 50.26 -8.94 14.97
N SER A 216 50.16 -9.66 16.09
CA SER A 216 49.38 -10.91 16.12
C SER A 216 47.87 -10.65 16.22
N LEU A 217 47.04 -11.67 16.00
CA LEU A 217 45.59 -11.59 16.23
C LEU A 217 45.27 -11.32 17.70
N GLU A 218 46.00 -11.93 18.63
CA GLU A 218 45.84 -11.71 20.08
C GLU A 218 46.18 -10.26 20.46
N PHE A 219 47.22 -9.70 19.85
CA PHE A 219 47.57 -8.31 20.05
C PHE A 219 46.47 -7.37 19.54
N ALA A 220 45.90 -7.68 18.36
CA ALA A 220 44.74 -6.96 17.83
C ALA A 220 43.54 -7.00 18.78
N LYS A 221 43.14 -8.21 19.22
CA LYS A 221 42.06 -8.40 20.21
C LYS A 221 42.28 -7.55 21.46
N SER A 222 43.47 -7.64 22.06
CA SER A 222 43.81 -6.90 23.28
C SER A 222 43.83 -5.37 23.13
N ASN A 223 44.14 -4.86 21.94
CA ASN A 223 44.11 -3.43 21.65
C ASN A 223 42.67 -2.94 21.43
N THR A 224 41.86 -3.72 20.69
CA THR A 224 40.44 -3.41 20.49
C THR A 224 39.68 -3.39 21.82
N GLU A 225 39.83 -4.43 22.64
CA GLU A 225 39.18 -4.54 23.95
C GLU A 225 39.54 -3.38 24.88
N TYR A 226 40.79 -2.92 24.85
CA TYR A 226 41.24 -1.79 25.65
C TYR A 226 40.45 -0.51 25.32
N TRP A 227 40.27 -0.18 24.05
CA TRP A 227 39.57 1.04 23.66
C TRP A 227 38.05 0.92 23.85
N ILE A 228 37.46 -0.23 23.55
CA ILE A 228 36.04 -0.49 23.82
C ILE A 228 35.75 -0.38 25.32
N GLY A 229 36.60 -0.99 26.16
CA GLY A 229 36.48 -0.92 27.62
C GLY A 229 36.59 0.50 28.20
N ARG A 230 37.15 1.44 27.43
CA ARG A 230 37.23 2.87 27.76
C ARG A 230 36.10 3.72 27.18
N GLY A 231 35.07 3.08 26.61
CA GLY A 231 33.87 3.76 26.11
C GLY A 231 33.90 4.13 24.63
N LEU A 232 34.85 3.64 23.84
CA LEU A 232 34.78 3.74 22.37
C LEU A 232 33.67 2.81 21.86
N PRO A 233 32.63 3.31 21.17
CA PRO A 233 31.61 2.45 20.58
C PRO A 233 32.23 1.48 19.57
N LYS A 234 31.80 0.21 19.57
CA LYS A 234 32.27 -0.81 18.62
C LYS A 234 32.19 -0.34 17.16
N SER A 235 31.06 0.28 16.80
CA SER A 235 30.82 0.86 15.46
C SER A 235 31.76 2.01 15.07
N LYS A 236 32.51 2.58 16.01
CA LYS A 236 33.52 3.61 15.82
C LYS A 236 34.96 3.09 15.95
N ALA A 237 35.16 1.83 16.33
CA ALA A 237 36.48 1.22 16.45
C ALA A 237 36.91 0.62 15.10
N VAL A 238 37.95 1.15 14.48
CA VAL A 238 38.49 0.65 13.21
C VAL A 238 39.83 -0.04 13.49
N LEU A 239 39.94 -1.34 13.26
CA LEU A 239 41.11 -2.14 13.65
C LEU A 239 42.26 -1.98 12.64
N GLY A 240 43.42 -1.52 13.10
CA GLY A 240 44.61 -1.35 12.28
C GLY A 240 45.35 -2.65 11.96
N VAL A 241 45.81 -2.80 10.72
CA VAL A 241 46.63 -3.91 10.23
C VAL A 241 47.86 -3.39 9.46
N PRO A 242 49.04 -4.04 9.62
CA PRO A 242 50.25 -3.61 8.96
C PRO A 242 50.42 -4.28 7.58
N PHE A 243 50.76 -3.50 6.56
CA PHE A 243 51.23 -4.01 5.26
C PHE A 243 52.77 -4.02 5.18
N TYR A 244 53.42 -4.24 6.32
CA TYR A 244 54.87 -4.29 6.45
C TYR A 244 55.22 -5.23 7.61
N GLY A 245 56.50 -5.55 7.73
CA GLY A 245 57.05 -6.33 8.84
C GLY A 245 58.35 -5.73 9.40
N TYR A 246 58.98 -6.44 10.33
CA TYR A 246 60.30 -6.10 10.85
C TYR A 246 61.29 -7.24 10.71
N GLY A 247 62.53 -6.88 10.39
CA GLY A 247 63.69 -7.76 10.49
C GLY A 247 64.45 -7.54 11.81
N PHE A 248 65.03 -8.60 12.36
CA PHE A 248 65.76 -8.62 13.63
C PHE A 248 67.17 -9.22 13.45
N GLY A 249 68.18 -8.54 13.96
CA GLY A 249 69.60 -8.91 13.82
C GLY A 249 70.48 -7.77 13.28
N GLU A 250 71.80 -7.99 13.20
CA GLU A 250 72.75 -6.95 12.78
C GLU A 250 72.55 -6.49 11.32
N ASP A 251 71.95 -7.33 10.49
CA ASP A 251 71.64 -7.05 9.08
C ASP A 251 70.40 -6.15 8.91
N PHE A 252 69.61 -5.96 9.98
CA PHE A 252 68.34 -5.25 9.96
C PHE A 252 68.40 -4.00 10.85
N LYS A 253 69.21 -3.01 10.43
CA LYS A 253 69.45 -1.79 11.24
C LYS A 253 68.55 -0.58 10.91
N ASN A 254 67.60 -0.69 9.98
CA ASN A 254 66.78 0.46 9.55
C ASN A 254 65.32 0.06 9.24
N GLY A 255 64.38 0.57 10.03
CA GLY A 255 62.94 0.71 9.68
C GLY A 255 62.14 -0.60 9.48
N GLY A 256 60.84 -0.44 9.21
CA GLY A 256 59.98 -1.53 8.74
C GLY A 256 60.29 -1.92 7.29
N ILE A 257 59.97 -3.16 6.92
CA ILE A 257 60.16 -3.73 5.58
C ILE A 257 58.77 -3.90 4.95
N GLY A 258 58.51 -3.23 3.83
CA GLY A 258 57.24 -3.34 3.10
C GLY A 258 56.91 -4.78 2.70
N TYR A 259 55.62 -5.13 2.74
CA TYR A 259 55.15 -6.47 2.38
C TYR A 259 55.51 -6.84 0.94
N ASP A 260 55.37 -5.91 -0.01
CA ASP A 260 55.88 -6.01 -1.37
C ASP A 260 57.36 -6.43 -1.44
N THR A 261 58.20 -5.81 -0.62
CA THR A 261 59.64 -6.06 -0.54
C THR A 261 59.91 -7.43 0.07
N ILE A 262 59.14 -7.84 1.08
CA ILE A 262 59.21 -9.18 1.67
C ILE A 262 58.88 -10.24 0.61
N LEU A 263 57.75 -10.10 -0.09
CA LEU A 263 57.33 -11.05 -1.13
C LEU A 263 58.32 -11.14 -2.30
N SER A 264 58.91 -10.01 -2.69
CA SER A 264 59.90 -9.98 -3.78
C SER A 264 61.14 -10.84 -3.48
N LYS A 265 61.48 -11.00 -2.19
CA LYS A 265 62.65 -11.75 -1.73
C LYS A 265 62.32 -13.16 -1.24
N TYR A 266 61.10 -13.38 -0.75
CA TYR A 266 60.68 -14.63 -0.11
C TYR A 266 59.29 -15.08 -0.63
N PRO A 267 59.23 -15.73 -1.81
CA PRO A 267 57.96 -16.28 -2.32
C PRO A 267 57.37 -17.32 -1.36
N GLY A 268 56.06 -17.26 -1.11
CA GLY A 268 55.36 -18.10 -0.14
C GLY A 268 55.15 -17.42 1.21
N ALA A 269 55.84 -16.29 1.46
CA ALA A 269 55.64 -15.49 2.65
C ALA A 269 54.20 -14.96 2.78
N GLU A 270 53.44 -14.83 1.68
CA GLU A 270 52.03 -14.44 1.72
C GLU A 270 51.13 -15.39 2.54
N LEU A 271 51.57 -16.61 2.82
CA LEU A 271 50.81 -17.63 3.56
C LEU A 271 51.25 -17.78 5.02
N VAL A 272 52.28 -17.06 5.46
CA VAL A 272 52.89 -17.20 6.79
C VAL A 272 53.14 -15.83 7.42
N ASP A 273 53.38 -15.83 8.72
CA ASP A 273 53.63 -14.62 9.52
C ASP A 273 55.12 -14.44 9.89
N GLU A 274 55.94 -15.45 9.62
CA GLU A 274 57.35 -15.50 9.97
C GLU A 274 58.19 -16.09 8.82
N ILE A 275 59.38 -15.53 8.61
CA ILE A 275 60.38 -16.05 7.69
C ILE A 275 61.63 -16.36 8.51
N GLY A 276 61.85 -17.65 8.76
CA GLY A 276 62.84 -18.10 9.72
C GLY A 276 62.54 -17.52 11.12
N THR A 277 63.59 -17.11 11.85
CA THR A 277 63.44 -16.46 13.18
C THR A 277 63.69 -14.95 13.13
N THR A 278 63.87 -14.38 11.95
CA THR A 278 64.46 -13.04 11.77
C THR A 278 63.51 -12.02 11.16
N ILE A 279 62.48 -12.41 10.39
CA ILE A 279 61.51 -11.46 9.81
C ILE A 279 60.11 -11.86 10.22
N TRP A 280 59.32 -10.89 10.68
CA TRP A 280 57.94 -11.07 11.11
C TRP A 280 57.03 -10.06 10.42
N HIS A 281 55.93 -10.54 9.85
CA HIS A 281 54.89 -9.72 9.21
C HIS A 281 53.51 -10.39 9.39
N ASN A 282 52.46 -9.89 8.75
CA ASN A 282 51.20 -10.61 8.59
C ASN A 282 51.05 -11.13 7.16
N GLY A 283 50.79 -12.43 7.03
CA GLY A 283 50.34 -13.04 5.77
C GLY A 283 48.82 -12.89 5.57
N ILE A 284 48.34 -13.35 4.42
CA ILE A 284 46.91 -13.40 4.05
C ILE A 284 46.05 -14.05 5.14
N PRO A 285 46.42 -15.21 5.74
CA PRO A 285 45.60 -15.84 6.77
C PRO A 285 45.36 -14.94 7.98
N THR A 286 46.40 -14.26 8.47
CA THR A 286 46.30 -13.38 9.64
C THR A 286 45.53 -12.10 9.33
N ILE A 287 45.70 -11.51 8.14
CA ILE A 287 44.92 -10.35 7.69
C ILE A 287 43.43 -10.68 7.57
N ARG A 288 43.12 -11.84 6.99
CA ARG A 288 41.74 -12.35 6.90
C ARG A 288 41.16 -12.58 8.29
N ALA A 289 41.84 -13.31 9.17
CA ALA A 289 41.37 -13.60 10.52
C ALA A 289 41.12 -12.33 11.37
N LYS A 290 41.94 -11.29 11.18
CA LYS A 290 41.71 -9.99 11.84
C LYS A 290 40.51 -9.24 11.27
N THR A 291 40.29 -9.33 9.96
CA THR A 291 39.13 -8.75 9.28
C THR A 291 37.84 -9.44 9.72
N GLU A 292 37.84 -10.78 9.74
CA GLU A 292 36.74 -11.60 10.27
C GLU A 292 36.47 -11.27 11.73
N TYR A 293 37.51 -11.21 12.57
CA TYR A 293 37.36 -10.76 13.96
C TYR A 293 36.70 -9.37 14.06
N ALA A 294 37.08 -8.42 13.21
CA ALA A 294 36.46 -7.10 13.20
C ALA A 294 34.99 -7.15 12.78
N ILE A 295 34.63 -8.02 11.82
CA ILE A 295 33.24 -8.25 11.39
C ILE A 295 32.43 -8.91 12.52
N ASP A 296 32.95 -9.98 13.11
CA ASP A 296 32.29 -10.79 14.14
C ASP A 296 32.06 -9.98 15.42
N GLN A 297 33.02 -9.13 15.78
CA GLN A 297 32.89 -8.23 16.93
C GLN A 297 32.06 -6.97 16.65
N GLN A 298 31.56 -6.81 15.43
CA GLN A 298 30.78 -5.65 14.96
C GLN A 298 31.56 -4.34 15.10
N LEU A 299 32.85 -4.37 14.77
CA LEU A 299 33.70 -3.19 14.76
C LEU A 299 33.37 -2.27 13.56
N GLY A 300 33.80 -1.02 13.65
CA GLY A 300 33.57 0.00 12.63
C GLY A 300 34.35 -0.16 11.32
N GLY A 301 35.35 -1.05 11.27
CA GLY A 301 36.11 -1.35 10.06
C GLY A 301 37.54 -1.86 10.28
N ILE A 302 38.32 -1.86 9.19
CA ILE A 302 39.76 -2.15 9.13
C ILE A 302 40.53 -0.91 8.64
N MET A 303 41.68 -0.64 9.23
CA MET A 303 42.61 0.42 8.84
C MET A 303 43.94 -0.19 8.39
N ILE A 304 44.51 0.32 7.29
CA ILE A 304 45.73 -0.21 6.66
C ILE A 304 46.87 0.80 6.83
N TRP A 305 47.98 0.36 7.44
CA TRP A 305 49.25 1.10 7.48
C TRP A 305 50.37 0.27 6.79
N SER A 306 50.83 0.62 5.59
CA SER A 306 50.23 1.57 4.64
C SER A 306 50.08 0.94 3.26
N LEU A 307 49.09 1.41 2.50
CA LEU A 307 48.58 0.74 1.29
C LEU A 307 49.63 0.60 0.17
N ASP A 308 50.62 1.49 0.14
CA ASP A 308 51.73 1.48 -0.83
C ASP A 308 52.62 0.24 -0.77
N ASN A 309 52.52 -0.54 0.31
CA ASN A 309 53.28 -1.77 0.47
C ASN A 309 52.50 -3.03 0.03
N ASP A 310 51.28 -2.90 -0.49
CA ASP A 310 50.52 -4.05 -1.01
C ASP A 310 51.04 -4.52 -2.38
N VAL A 311 50.66 -5.74 -2.78
CA VAL A 311 50.90 -6.25 -4.14
C VAL A 311 49.57 -6.52 -4.85
N PRO A 312 49.50 -6.41 -6.20
CA PRO A 312 48.27 -6.74 -6.93
C PRO A 312 48.03 -8.26 -7.05
N GLY A 313 46.80 -8.64 -7.35
CA GLY A 313 46.39 -10.03 -7.62
C GLY A 313 46.17 -10.87 -6.35
N ASP A 314 46.26 -12.19 -6.48
CA ASP A 314 45.87 -13.16 -5.43
C ASP A 314 46.75 -13.12 -4.18
N LYS A 315 47.87 -12.38 -4.22
CA LYS A 315 48.78 -12.17 -3.08
C LYS A 315 48.48 -10.90 -2.28
N SER A 316 47.49 -10.12 -2.72
CA SER A 316 47.10 -8.85 -2.13
C SER A 316 46.49 -9.02 -0.75
N LEU A 317 47.01 -8.27 0.23
CA LEU A 317 46.42 -8.19 1.56
C LEU A 317 45.13 -7.36 1.54
N LEU A 318 45.02 -6.36 0.66
CA LEU A 318 43.76 -5.63 0.47
C LEU A 318 42.68 -6.56 -0.09
N GLN A 319 43.01 -7.45 -1.03
CA GLN A 319 42.03 -8.42 -1.55
C GLN A 319 41.56 -9.37 -0.44
N ALA A 320 42.47 -9.83 0.43
CA ALA A 320 42.11 -10.67 1.57
C ALA A 320 41.10 -9.99 2.50
N ILE A 321 41.22 -8.68 2.72
CA ILE A 321 40.24 -7.87 3.48
C ILE A 321 38.89 -7.85 2.75
N ILE A 322 38.89 -7.61 1.43
CA ILE A 322 37.66 -7.52 0.63
C ILE A 322 36.92 -8.86 0.52
N ASP A 323 37.65 -9.96 0.38
CA ASP A 323 37.03 -11.28 0.32
C ASP A 323 36.34 -11.63 1.65
N ALA A 324 36.96 -11.27 2.77
CA ALA A 324 36.37 -11.45 4.09
C ALA A 324 35.10 -10.60 4.27
N THR A 325 35.06 -9.36 3.76
CA THR A 325 33.87 -8.49 3.90
C THR A 325 32.70 -8.88 3.01
N ARG A 326 32.95 -9.62 1.92
CA ARG A 326 31.93 -10.11 0.98
C ARG A 326 31.37 -11.48 1.35
N THR A 327 32.03 -12.21 2.22
CA THR A 327 31.63 -13.57 2.60
C THR A 327 30.65 -13.51 3.77
N VAL A 328 29.49 -14.16 3.63
CA VAL A 328 28.48 -14.26 4.69
C VAL A 328 28.18 -15.73 4.96
N PRO A 329 28.64 -16.29 6.10
CA PRO A 329 28.29 -17.64 6.52
C PRO A 329 26.78 -17.77 6.78
N VAL A 330 26.17 -18.88 6.37
CA VAL A 330 24.76 -19.17 6.68
C VAL A 330 24.53 -19.24 8.19
N SER A 331 25.51 -19.75 8.94
CA SER A 331 25.48 -19.83 10.41
C SER A 331 25.45 -18.46 11.10
N SER A 332 25.79 -17.37 10.40
CA SER A 332 25.71 -16.00 10.92
C SER A 332 24.33 -15.34 10.76
N LEU A 333 23.41 -15.98 10.03
CA LEU A 333 22.05 -15.48 9.80
C LEU A 333 21.14 -15.74 11.02
N ASP A 334 19.95 -15.15 11.01
CA ASP A 334 18.95 -15.40 12.06
C ASP A 334 18.38 -16.83 11.94
N LEU A 335 18.99 -17.75 12.69
CA LEU A 335 18.61 -19.17 12.69
C LEU A 335 17.23 -19.43 13.32
N SER A 336 16.62 -18.44 13.99
CA SER A 336 15.24 -18.57 14.50
C SER A 336 14.19 -18.62 13.40
N GLN A 337 14.55 -18.23 12.17
CA GLN A 337 13.68 -18.30 10.99
C GLN A 337 13.73 -19.66 10.28
N VAL A 338 14.56 -20.59 10.75
CA VAL A 338 14.71 -21.92 10.15
C VAL A 338 13.77 -22.90 10.82
N THR A 339 13.02 -23.67 10.02
CA THR A 339 12.19 -24.77 10.51
C THR A 339 12.96 -26.07 10.47
N CYS A 340 12.67 -26.94 11.44
CA CYS A 340 13.36 -28.20 11.62
C CYS A 340 12.40 -29.20 12.28
N GLY A 341 12.32 -30.43 11.76
CA GLY A 341 11.40 -31.45 12.26
C GLY A 341 11.69 -31.86 13.70
N TRP A 342 12.95 -31.73 14.12
CA TRP A 342 13.40 -32.02 15.47
C TRP A 342 14.64 -31.22 15.85
N GLY A 343 14.80 -30.93 17.15
CA GLY A 343 15.97 -30.21 17.67
C GLY A 343 15.89 -28.69 17.47
N ALA A 344 16.97 -28.00 17.86
CA ALA A 344 17.12 -26.57 17.67
C ALA A 344 18.45 -26.31 16.94
N ILE A 345 18.36 -25.58 15.83
CA ILE A 345 19.51 -25.28 14.99
C ILE A 345 20.43 -24.31 15.73
N LYS A 346 21.73 -24.57 15.63
CA LYS A 346 22.79 -23.77 16.27
C LYS A 346 23.83 -23.45 15.22
N ALA A 347 24.38 -22.24 15.30
CA ALA A 347 25.51 -21.85 14.47
C ALA A 347 26.68 -22.81 14.72
N ASP A 348 27.27 -23.29 13.63
CA ASP A 348 28.51 -24.06 13.59
C ASP A 348 28.45 -25.39 14.36
N ARG A 349 27.27 -25.99 14.46
CA ARG A 349 27.03 -27.26 15.16
C ARG A 349 26.00 -28.11 14.42
N GLY A 350 26.16 -29.43 14.52
CA GLY A 350 25.16 -30.42 14.13
C GLY A 350 23.87 -30.28 14.94
N ILE A 351 22.75 -30.87 14.49
CA ILE A 351 21.43 -30.72 15.14
C ILE A 351 21.40 -31.27 16.58
N THR A 352 22.28 -32.22 16.90
CA THR A 352 22.46 -32.78 18.25
C THR A 352 23.32 -31.88 19.16
N GLY A 353 23.92 -30.82 18.62
CA GLY A 353 24.80 -29.88 19.32
C GLY A 353 26.29 -30.23 19.28
N ASN A 354 26.66 -31.32 18.62
CA ASN A 354 28.04 -31.74 18.39
C ASN A 354 28.69 -30.92 17.24
N PRO A 355 30.03 -30.99 17.03
CA PRO A 355 30.65 -30.43 15.83
C PRO A 355 30.04 -31.01 14.55
N LEU A 356 29.98 -30.21 13.48
CA LEU A 356 29.52 -30.66 12.16
C LEU A 356 30.50 -31.69 11.62
N THR A 357 30.02 -32.91 11.36
CA THR A 357 30.88 -34.02 10.95
C THR A 357 30.22 -34.86 9.88
N ILE A 358 30.86 -34.99 8.73
CA ILE A 358 30.35 -35.82 7.62
C ILE A 358 31.44 -36.83 7.26
N ARG A 359 31.18 -38.12 7.49
CA ARG A 359 32.10 -39.22 7.17
C ARG A 359 33.48 -39.07 7.82
N GLY A 360 33.51 -38.54 9.04
CA GLY A 360 34.71 -38.31 9.85
C GLY A 360 35.44 -37.00 9.56
N ASP A 361 35.06 -36.25 8.53
CA ASP A 361 35.59 -34.91 8.28
C ASP A 361 34.88 -33.90 9.18
N VAL A 362 35.65 -33.06 9.89
CA VAL A 362 35.14 -32.04 10.80
C VAL A 362 35.10 -30.70 10.10
N PHE A 363 33.97 -30.01 10.18
CA PHE A 363 33.77 -28.68 9.60
C PHE A 363 33.63 -27.62 10.69
N GLU A 364 34.22 -26.45 10.46
CA GLU A 364 34.26 -25.37 11.46
C GLU A 364 33.01 -24.51 11.39
N HIS A 365 32.47 -24.29 10.19
CA HIS A 365 31.30 -23.45 9.95
C HIS A 365 30.14 -24.21 9.31
N GLY A 366 28.91 -23.75 9.53
CA GLY A 366 27.71 -24.28 8.89
C GLY A 366 26.53 -24.46 9.84
N ILE A 367 25.50 -25.18 9.39
CA ILE A 367 24.33 -25.51 10.21
C ILE A 367 23.95 -26.98 10.06
N GLY A 368 23.65 -27.64 11.17
CA GLY A 368 23.03 -28.97 11.18
C GLY A 368 21.53 -28.88 11.39
N THR A 369 20.81 -29.75 10.71
CA THR A 369 19.35 -29.80 10.63
C THR A 369 18.81 -31.21 10.82
N HIS A 370 17.50 -31.35 10.96
CA HIS A 370 16.78 -32.62 10.97
C HIS A 370 15.59 -32.53 10.03
N SER A 371 15.37 -33.55 9.21
CA SER A 371 14.26 -33.60 8.25
C SER A 371 12.87 -33.61 8.91
N PRO A 372 11.85 -32.91 8.36
CA PRO A 372 11.97 -31.91 7.32
C PRO A 372 12.57 -30.61 7.88
N SER A 373 13.41 -29.92 7.11
CA SER A 373 13.93 -28.59 7.46
C SER A 373 13.90 -27.62 6.29
N LYS A 374 13.70 -26.33 6.58
CA LYS A 374 13.61 -25.28 5.57
C LYS A 374 14.13 -23.94 6.08
N MET A 375 15.02 -23.33 5.29
CA MET A 375 15.57 -21.99 5.49
C MET A 375 15.41 -21.15 4.23
N ARG A 376 14.76 -19.98 4.32
CA ARG A 376 14.62 -19.02 3.22
C ARG A 376 15.53 -17.81 3.45
N ILE A 377 16.21 -17.34 2.41
CA ILE A 377 17.28 -16.36 2.51
C ILE A 377 17.12 -15.31 1.39
N LYS A 378 16.89 -14.06 1.76
CA LYS A 378 16.81 -12.91 0.84
C LYS A 378 18.22 -12.47 0.43
N LEU A 379 18.50 -12.48 -0.86
CA LEU A 379 19.76 -12.04 -1.48
C LEU A 379 19.64 -10.70 -2.23
N ASN A 380 18.42 -10.21 -2.48
CA ASN A 380 18.14 -8.97 -3.20
C ASN A 380 18.73 -8.90 -4.62
N GLY A 381 18.97 -10.05 -5.27
CA GLY A 381 19.64 -10.14 -6.57
C GLY A 381 21.13 -9.79 -6.54
N LYS A 382 21.76 -9.72 -5.35
CA LYS A 382 23.14 -9.25 -5.15
C LYS A 382 24.14 -10.32 -4.67
N GLY A 383 23.73 -11.58 -4.62
CA GLY A 383 24.66 -12.70 -4.42
C GLY A 383 25.48 -12.96 -5.68
N ASP A 384 26.76 -13.30 -5.52
CA ASP A 384 27.62 -13.77 -6.62
C ASP A 384 27.67 -15.31 -6.63
N ARG A 385 27.94 -15.93 -5.47
CA ARG A 385 28.07 -17.40 -5.32
C ARG A 385 27.47 -17.89 -4.01
N PHE A 386 26.97 -19.12 -4.02
CA PHE A 386 26.66 -19.89 -2.82
C PHE A 386 27.48 -21.18 -2.82
N THR A 387 28.25 -21.42 -1.76
CA THR A 387 29.06 -22.64 -1.60
C THR A 387 28.73 -23.35 -0.31
N CYS A 388 28.68 -24.68 -0.30
CA CYS A 388 28.55 -25.50 0.89
C CYS A 388 29.04 -26.93 0.66
N VAL A 389 29.03 -27.73 1.71
CA VAL A 389 29.24 -29.18 1.70
C VAL A 389 28.03 -29.80 2.40
N ALA A 390 27.22 -30.56 1.67
CA ALA A 390 26.02 -31.21 2.20
C ALA A 390 26.25 -32.69 2.52
N GLY A 391 25.65 -33.21 3.58
CA GLY A 391 25.73 -34.63 3.92
C GLY A 391 25.00 -34.99 5.22
N VAL A 392 24.87 -36.28 5.51
CA VAL A 392 24.31 -36.75 6.78
C VAL A 392 25.39 -36.64 7.87
N ASP A 393 25.02 -36.07 9.01
CA ASP A 393 25.91 -35.87 10.15
C ASP A 393 26.24 -37.22 10.82
N ASP A 394 27.50 -37.41 11.22
CA ASP A 394 27.98 -38.67 11.83
C ASP A 394 27.25 -39.01 13.15
N SER A 395 26.59 -38.05 13.80
CA SER A 395 25.72 -38.30 14.96
C SER A 395 24.53 -39.20 14.65
N ALA A 396 24.13 -39.32 13.38
CA ALA A 396 23.16 -40.31 12.93
C ALA A 396 23.71 -41.75 12.99
N ASN A 397 25.02 -41.94 13.24
CA ASN A 397 25.70 -43.24 13.35
C ASN A 397 25.52 -44.14 12.11
N GLY A 398 25.58 -43.54 10.91
CA GLY A 398 25.37 -44.23 9.64
C GLY A 398 23.91 -44.59 9.34
N LYS A 399 22.97 -44.05 10.12
CA LYS A 399 21.52 -44.07 9.84
C LYS A 399 21.12 -42.72 9.22
N GLY A 400 19.85 -42.59 8.84
CA GLY A 400 19.32 -41.39 8.22
C GLY A 400 19.39 -41.44 6.70
N SER A 401 18.35 -40.89 6.07
CA SER A 401 18.04 -40.99 4.65
C SER A 401 17.32 -39.71 4.23
N VAL A 402 18.10 -38.73 3.76
CA VAL A 402 17.60 -37.37 3.49
C VAL A 402 17.74 -36.98 2.04
N GLU A 403 16.97 -35.99 1.60
CA GLU A 403 17.15 -35.31 0.32
C GLU A 403 17.38 -33.82 0.54
N PHE A 404 18.48 -33.29 0.01
CA PHE A 404 18.82 -31.87 0.04
C PHE A 404 18.38 -31.20 -1.25
N ALA A 405 17.79 -30.01 -1.14
CA ALA A 405 17.45 -29.17 -2.29
C ALA A 405 17.84 -27.71 -2.06
N ILE A 406 18.27 -27.05 -3.13
CA ILE A 406 18.53 -25.61 -3.19
C ILE A 406 17.62 -25.02 -4.27
N ILE A 407 16.73 -24.13 -3.87
CA ILE A 407 15.68 -23.57 -4.72
C ILE A 407 15.85 -22.05 -4.79
N ALA A 408 15.89 -21.47 -5.98
CA ALA A 408 16.00 -20.03 -6.20
C ALA A 408 14.71 -19.50 -6.81
N ASP A 409 14.08 -18.52 -6.17
CA ASP A 409 12.88 -17.84 -6.68
C ASP A 409 11.75 -18.80 -7.13
N GLY A 410 11.66 -19.97 -6.47
CA GLY A 410 10.68 -21.02 -6.76
C GLY A 410 11.16 -22.11 -7.74
N GLU A 411 12.35 -21.97 -8.35
CA GLU A 411 12.94 -22.95 -9.26
C GLU A 411 14.08 -23.72 -8.59
N THR A 412 14.09 -25.06 -8.70
CA THR A 412 15.18 -25.90 -8.17
C THR A 412 16.46 -25.66 -8.94
N LEU A 413 17.51 -25.16 -8.27
CA LEU A 413 18.86 -25.03 -8.83
C LEU A 413 19.66 -26.32 -8.70
N TRP A 414 19.45 -27.06 -7.60
CA TRP A 414 20.17 -28.28 -7.29
C TRP A 414 19.37 -29.16 -6.33
N GLU A 415 19.51 -30.48 -6.52
CA GLU A 415 18.94 -31.53 -5.68
C GLU A 415 19.96 -32.66 -5.53
N SER A 416 20.01 -33.30 -4.35
CA SER A 416 20.94 -34.40 -4.09
C SER A 416 20.44 -35.77 -4.54
N GLY A 417 19.11 -35.93 -4.67
CA GLY A 417 18.47 -37.23 -4.51
C GLY A 417 18.66 -37.78 -3.09
N THR A 418 18.47 -39.09 -2.90
CA THR A 418 18.64 -39.73 -1.59
C THR A 418 20.10 -39.78 -1.14
N VAL A 419 20.39 -39.19 0.02
CA VAL A 419 21.68 -39.23 0.72
C VAL A 419 21.53 -40.08 1.98
N GLN A 420 22.24 -41.20 2.00
CA GLN A 420 22.27 -42.13 3.14
C GLN A 420 23.40 -41.78 4.12
N GLY A 421 23.30 -42.22 5.37
CA GLY A 421 24.27 -41.95 6.44
C GLY A 421 25.74 -42.33 6.17
N ASP A 422 26.04 -43.19 5.19
CA ASP A 422 27.40 -43.56 4.78
C ASP A 422 27.87 -42.90 3.46
N SER A 423 27.04 -42.01 2.91
CA SER A 423 27.33 -41.29 1.68
C SER A 423 28.51 -40.33 1.85
N PRO A 424 29.31 -40.09 0.79
CA PRO A 424 30.33 -39.05 0.84
C PRO A 424 29.71 -37.66 0.94
N ALA A 425 30.44 -36.72 1.54
CA ALA A 425 30.07 -35.32 1.56
C ALA A 425 29.97 -34.76 0.13
N SER A 426 28.95 -33.96 -0.13
CA SER A 426 28.64 -33.40 -1.46
C SER A 426 29.01 -31.91 -1.51
N PRO A 427 30.14 -31.53 -2.12
CA PRO A 427 30.50 -30.13 -2.30
C PRO A 427 29.59 -29.48 -3.35
N ILE A 428 29.14 -28.27 -3.06
CA ILE A 428 28.19 -27.50 -3.87
C ILE A 428 28.77 -26.10 -4.09
N ASP A 429 28.68 -25.61 -5.33
CA ASP A 429 29.17 -24.28 -5.73
C ASP A 429 28.30 -23.69 -6.86
N LEU A 430 27.32 -22.87 -6.47
CA LEU A 430 26.25 -22.36 -7.32
C LEU A 430 26.38 -20.87 -7.62
N ASP A 431 25.98 -20.48 -8.83
CA ASP A 431 25.83 -19.08 -9.23
C ASP A 431 24.46 -18.59 -8.76
N VAL A 432 24.45 -17.51 -7.99
CA VAL A 432 23.21 -16.93 -7.43
C VAL A 432 23.02 -15.48 -7.86
N ARG A 433 23.67 -15.07 -8.95
CA ARG A 433 23.50 -13.73 -9.52
C ARG A 433 22.07 -13.54 -10.01
N GLY A 434 21.42 -12.46 -9.56
CA GLY A 434 20.04 -12.15 -9.91
C GLY A 434 18.99 -12.85 -9.05
N VAL A 435 19.38 -13.83 -8.21
CA VAL A 435 18.46 -14.53 -7.31
C VAL A 435 17.98 -13.59 -6.21
N ASP A 436 16.68 -13.50 -6.02
CA ASP A 436 16.08 -12.66 -4.98
C ASP A 436 15.96 -13.41 -3.65
N VAL A 437 15.45 -14.64 -3.67
CA VAL A 437 15.33 -15.54 -2.51
C VAL A 437 15.89 -16.92 -2.83
N LEU A 438 16.78 -17.41 -1.97
CA LEU A 438 17.27 -18.80 -1.97
C LEU A 438 16.64 -19.58 -0.82
N GLU A 439 16.16 -20.79 -1.08
CA GLU A 439 15.68 -21.76 -0.10
C GLU A 439 16.64 -22.94 0.00
N LEU A 440 17.05 -23.28 1.23
CA LEU A 440 17.77 -24.51 1.57
C LEU A 440 16.77 -25.45 2.25
N ARG A 441 16.60 -26.66 1.70
CA ARG A 441 15.62 -27.64 2.18
C ARG A 441 16.25 -29.00 2.40
N VAL A 442 15.82 -29.69 3.46
CA VAL A 442 16.14 -31.10 3.73
C VAL A 442 14.84 -31.84 3.96
N ASP A 443 14.53 -32.80 3.11
CA ASP A 443 13.31 -33.63 3.17
C ASP A 443 13.64 -35.10 3.52
N ASP A 444 12.62 -35.86 3.93
CA ASP A 444 12.69 -37.31 4.17
C ASP A 444 12.71 -38.01 2.80
N ALA A 445 13.66 -38.92 2.60
CA ALA A 445 13.78 -39.65 1.34
C ALA A 445 12.79 -40.83 1.21
N GLY A 446 11.79 -40.92 2.10
CA GLY A 446 10.61 -41.75 1.95
C GLY A 446 10.56 -42.97 2.88
N ASP A 447 11.48 -43.08 3.85
CA ASP A 447 11.52 -44.12 4.87
C ASP A 447 11.19 -43.61 6.29
N GLY A 448 10.84 -42.33 6.40
CA GLY A 448 10.48 -41.65 7.65
C GLY A 448 11.68 -40.98 8.30
N SER A 449 11.47 -39.89 9.02
CA SER A 449 12.54 -38.98 9.43
C SER A 449 13.40 -39.41 10.63
N GLY A 450 13.48 -40.71 10.93
CA GLY A 450 14.24 -41.19 12.09
C GLY A 450 15.75 -41.12 11.88
N ASP A 451 16.47 -40.37 12.72
CA ASP A 451 17.92 -40.14 12.64
C ASP A 451 18.37 -39.33 11.39
N ASP A 452 17.44 -38.61 10.74
CA ASP A 452 17.68 -37.79 9.53
C ASP A 452 18.41 -36.47 9.83
N HIS A 453 19.63 -36.57 10.35
CA HIS A 453 20.46 -35.42 10.70
C HIS A 453 21.26 -34.95 9.47
N GLY A 454 20.85 -33.85 8.85
CA GLY A 454 21.49 -33.30 7.66
C GLY A 454 22.30 -32.03 7.93
N ASP A 455 23.53 -31.98 7.44
CA ASP A 455 24.44 -30.84 7.60
C ASP A 455 24.59 -30.04 6.31
N TRP A 456 24.50 -28.72 6.43
CA TRP A 456 24.97 -27.73 5.46
C TRP A 456 26.31 -27.16 5.96
N ALA A 457 27.38 -27.94 5.84
CA ALA A 457 28.72 -27.56 6.29
C ALA A 457 29.37 -26.52 5.35
N GLU A 458 30.20 -25.64 5.90
CA GLU A 458 30.89 -24.53 5.22
C GLU A 458 29.98 -23.66 4.34
N ALA A 459 28.68 -23.63 4.67
CA ALA A 459 27.66 -22.95 3.88
C ALA A 459 27.81 -21.43 3.97
N LYS A 460 28.02 -20.77 2.83
CA LYS A 460 28.28 -19.33 2.75
C LYS A 460 27.90 -18.72 1.41
N PHE A 461 27.58 -17.43 1.46
CA PHE A 461 27.41 -16.58 0.29
C PHE A 461 28.63 -15.71 0.06
N THR A 462 29.02 -15.53 -1.20
CA THR A 462 29.86 -14.42 -1.62
C THR A 462 28.95 -13.35 -2.23
N MET A 463 28.95 -12.16 -1.65
CA MET A 463 28.11 -11.04 -2.09
C MET A 463 28.87 -10.11 -3.03
N GLN A 464 28.13 -9.37 -3.86
CA GLN A 464 28.69 -8.26 -4.63
C GLN A 464 29.28 -7.20 -3.67
N PRO A 465 30.33 -6.46 -4.11
CA PRO A 465 30.89 -5.36 -3.32
C PRO A 465 29.79 -4.38 -2.85
N ASN A 466 29.81 -4.02 -1.57
CA ASN A 466 28.85 -3.11 -0.92
C ASN A 466 27.37 -3.57 -0.93
N ALA A 467 27.09 -4.83 -1.26
CA ALA A 467 25.73 -5.36 -1.18
C ALA A 467 25.25 -5.47 0.28
N PRO A 468 23.93 -5.32 0.53
CA PRO A 468 23.36 -5.66 1.83
C PRO A 468 23.62 -7.15 2.13
N LYS A 469 23.86 -7.47 3.40
CA LYS A 469 24.00 -8.86 3.82
C LYS A 469 22.70 -9.64 3.53
N PRO A 470 22.80 -10.94 3.20
CA PRO A 470 21.64 -11.82 3.17
C PRO A 470 20.82 -11.76 4.46
N ILE A 471 19.51 -11.91 4.34
CA ILE A 471 18.58 -11.88 5.48
C ILE A 471 17.79 -13.19 5.49
N ALA A 472 17.79 -13.91 6.62
CA ALA A 472 16.91 -15.06 6.80
C ALA A 472 15.45 -14.59 6.88
N LEU A 473 14.58 -15.23 6.12
CA LEU A 473 13.15 -14.92 6.03
C LEU A 473 12.35 -15.94 6.84
N PRO A 474 11.15 -15.59 7.32
CA PRO A 474 10.21 -16.55 7.88
C PRO A 474 10.03 -17.77 6.97
N PRO A 475 9.76 -18.95 7.55
CA PRO A 475 9.73 -20.21 6.82
C PRO A 475 8.59 -20.26 5.79
N TYR A 476 7.56 -19.43 5.96
CA TYR A 476 6.44 -19.29 5.06
C TYR A 476 6.54 -18.03 4.20
N GLU A 477 5.95 -18.07 3.01
CA GLU A 477 5.82 -16.89 2.16
C GLU A 477 4.63 -16.04 2.60
N THR A 478 4.88 -14.74 2.79
CA THR A 478 3.84 -13.77 3.11
C THR A 478 3.59 -12.86 1.91
N ILE A 479 2.31 -12.66 1.58
CA ILE A 479 1.85 -11.77 0.53
C ILE A 479 1.02 -10.67 1.20
N GLU A 480 1.55 -9.45 1.22
CA GLU A 480 0.84 -8.29 1.78
C GLU A 480 0.24 -7.42 0.66
N ILE A 481 -0.98 -6.94 0.87
CA ILE A 481 -1.67 -5.93 0.07
C ILE A 481 -1.96 -4.76 1.00
N LYS A 482 -1.18 -3.70 0.89
CA LYS A 482 -1.05 -2.68 1.93
C LYS A 482 -1.48 -1.29 1.46
N GLY A 483 -2.39 -0.68 2.21
CA GLY A 483 -2.73 0.74 2.14
C GLY A 483 -1.91 1.55 3.14
N LYS A 484 -2.44 2.69 3.56
CA LYS A 484 -1.86 3.53 4.60
C LYS A 484 -2.06 2.95 6.00
N SER A 485 -3.26 2.44 6.28
CA SER A 485 -3.66 1.80 7.53
C SER A 485 -4.30 0.43 7.35
N LEU A 486 -4.74 0.11 6.12
CA LEU A 486 -5.24 -1.22 5.76
C LEU A 486 -4.11 -2.17 5.36
N ALA A 487 -4.19 -3.43 5.77
CA ALA A 487 -3.39 -4.51 5.21
C ALA A 487 -4.25 -5.78 5.08
N PHE A 488 -4.24 -6.40 3.90
CA PHE A 488 -4.59 -7.80 3.73
C PHE A 488 -3.28 -8.59 3.66
N GLU A 489 -3.10 -9.51 4.60
CA GLU A 489 -1.92 -10.35 4.66
C GLU A 489 -2.35 -11.80 4.42
N PHE A 490 -1.61 -12.46 3.54
CA PHE A 490 -1.79 -13.87 3.21
C PHE A 490 -0.50 -14.62 3.48
N VAL A 491 -0.63 -15.87 3.90
CA VAL A 491 0.49 -16.76 4.19
C VAL A 491 0.34 -18.02 3.35
N VAL A 492 1.41 -18.40 2.67
CA VAL A 492 1.53 -19.67 1.97
C VAL A 492 1.99 -20.71 3.00
N ALA A 493 1.08 -21.61 3.36
CA ALA A 493 1.36 -22.72 4.26
C ALA A 493 2.32 -23.74 3.63
N ASP A 494 2.95 -24.59 4.45
CA ASP A 494 3.89 -25.62 4.00
C ASP A 494 3.26 -26.62 3.01
N ASP A 495 1.95 -26.83 3.11
CA ASP A 495 1.21 -27.69 2.18
C ASP A 495 0.73 -26.94 0.92
N GLY A 496 1.22 -25.72 0.68
CA GLY A 496 0.90 -24.89 -0.47
C GLY A 496 -0.44 -24.15 -0.40
N ARG A 497 -1.24 -24.31 0.68
CA ARG A 497 -2.49 -23.54 0.83
C ARG A 497 -2.18 -22.05 1.01
N LEU A 498 -2.92 -21.20 0.31
CA LEU A 498 -2.95 -19.77 0.60
C LEU A 498 -3.98 -19.50 1.69
N ASN A 499 -3.53 -19.05 2.84
CA ASN A 499 -4.37 -18.67 3.96
C ASN A 499 -4.35 -17.16 4.17
N GLN A 500 -5.44 -16.61 4.69
CA GLN A 500 -5.55 -15.20 5.04
C GLN A 500 -5.31 -15.03 6.55
N THR A 501 -4.48 -14.05 6.93
CA THR A 501 -4.32 -13.62 8.33
C THR A 501 -5.28 -12.48 8.68
N MET A 502 -5.16 -11.94 9.89
CA MET A 502 -6.02 -10.87 10.37
C MET A 502 -5.87 -9.58 9.57
N ILE A 503 -7.00 -8.96 9.26
CA ILE A 503 -7.06 -7.63 8.64
C ILE A 503 -6.76 -6.56 9.71
N GLY A 504 -5.86 -5.63 9.42
CA GLY A 504 -5.64 -4.43 10.27
C GLY A 504 -4.34 -4.35 11.08
N GLY A 505 -3.30 -5.12 10.74
CA GLY A 505 -1.95 -4.96 11.31
C GLY A 505 -1.03 -6.16 11.02
N SER A 506 0.24 -5.89 10.68
CA SER A 506 1.23 -6.93 10.36
C SER A 506 1.59 -7.80 11.56
N GLY A 507 1.69 -9.12 11.37
CA GLY A 507 2.24 -10.04 12.38
C GLY A 507 1.20 -10.69 13.30
N ALA A 508 -0.06 -10.80 12.86
CA ALA A 508 -1.05 -11.60 13.56
C ALA A 508 -0.68 -13.09 13.55
N GLU A 509 -1.02 -13.81 14.63
CA GLU A 509 -0.77 -15.24 14.75
C GLU A 509 -1.41 -16.00 13.57
N PHE A 510 -0.59 -16.83 12.92
CA PHE A 510 -1.00 -17.68 11.81
C PHE A 510 -1.25 -19.10 12.33
N ALA A 511 -2.50 -19.56 12.26
CA ALA A 511 -2.80 -20.98 12.38
C ALA A 511 -2.79 -21.58 10.97
N ASN A 512 -2.01 -22.64 10.75
CA ASN A 512 -2.07 -23.41 9.50
C ASN A 512 -3.33 -24.30 9.47
N SER A 513 -4.51 -23.68 9.52
CA SER A 513 -5.81 -24.35 9.52
C SER A 513 -6.43 -24.28 8.12
N PRO A 514 -7.08 -25.36 7.63
CA PRO A 514 -7.92 -25.31 6.42
C PRO A 514 -9.05 -24.26 6.50
N GLN A 515 -9.44 -23.84 7.70
CA GLN A 515 -10.49 -22.83 7.90
C GLN A 515 -10.02 -21.43 7.50
N ASP A 516 -8.71 -21.20 7.47
CA ASP A 516 -8.08 -19.91 7.19
C ASP A 516 -7.76 -19.71 5.71
N THR A 517 -8.10 -20.70 4.86
CA THR A 517 -7.91 -20.60 3.41
C THR A 517 -8.53 -19.31 2.87
N ALA A 518 -7.73 -18.57 2.09
CA ALA A 518 -8.06 -17.22 1.63
C ALA A 518 -9.27 -17.24 0.69
N TYR A 519 -9.37 -18.26 -0.16
CA TYR A 519 -10.45 -18.45 -1.13
C TYR A 519 -10.97 -19.90 -1.09
N PRO A 520 -11.70 -20.30 -0.03
CA PRO A 520 -12.00 -21.70 0.27
C PRO A 520 -12.85 -22.38 -0.81
N GLN A 521 -12.60 -23.67 -1.05
CA GLN A 521 -13.27 -24.44 -2.10
C GLN A 521 -14.14 -25.56 -1.54
N GLY A 522 -15.21 -25.90 -2.26
CA GLY A 522 -16.10 -27.00 -1.92
C GLY A 522 -15.51 -28.38 -2.22
N GLY A 523 -15.94 -29.39 -1.46
CA GLY A 523 -15.73 -30.80 -1.78
C GLY A 523 -14.39 -31.41 -1.36
N TYR A 524 -13.48 -30.66 -0.73
CA TYR A 524 -12.21 -31.18 -0.21
C TYR A 524 -11.88 -30.69 1.21
N GLY A 525 -12.67 -31.15 2.20
CA GLY A 525 -12.38 -30.95 3.63
C GLY A 525 -12.81 -29.60 4.24
N TYR A 526 -13.11 -28.58 3.44
CA TYR A 526 -13.73 -27.35 3.94
C TYR A 526 -15.20 -27.59 4.28
N VAL A 527 -15.60 -27.28 5.52
CA VAL A 527 -16.93 -27.65 6.08
C VAL A 527 -17.93 -26.48 6.17
N PHE A 528 -17.48 -25.27 5.89
CA PHE A 528 -18.28 -24.06 5.89
C PHE A 528 -18.69 -23.64 4.47
N GLU A 529 -19.41 -22.53 4.30
CA GLU A 529 -19.79 -22.02 2.98
C GLU A 529 -18.53 -21.69 2.14
N PRO A 530 -18.31 -22.35 0.98
CA PRO A 530 -17.11 -22.14 0.18
C PRO A 530 -17.18 -20.83 -0.61
N ALA A 531 -16.05 -20.28 -1.04
CA ALA A 531 -16.02 -19.18 -2.02
C ALA A 531 -16.23 -19.69 -3.45
N LEU A 532 -15.73 -20.90 -3.74
CA LEU A 532 -15.77 -21.55 -5.05
C LEU A 532 -16.36 -22.96 -4.94
N GLN A 533 -17.30 -23.29 -5.82
CA GLN A 533 -17.81 -24.65 -5.97
C GLN A 533 -17.94 -25.00 -7.45
N VAL A 534 -17.30 -26.10 -7.85
CA VAL A 534 -17.18 -26.53 -9.25
C VAL A 534 -17.65 -27.98 -9.40
N VAL A 535 -18.37 -28.26 -10.48
CA VAL A 535 -18.55 -29.61 -11.02
C VAL A 535 -17.63 -29.74 -12.23
N HIS A 536 -16.58 -30.55 -12.10
CA HIS A 536 -15.58 -30.80 -13.13
C HIS A 536 -16.14 -31.64 -14.28
N ALA A 537 -15.41 -31.73 -15.39
CA ALA A 537 -15.88 -32.36 -16.62
C ALA A 537 -16.17 -33.85 -16.46
N ASP A 538 -15.49 -34.52 -15.53
CA ASP A 538 -15.70 -35.93 -15.16
C ASP A 538 -16.83 -36.14 -14.12
N GLY A 539 -17.44 -35.05 -13.64
CA GLY A 539 -18.46 -35.04 -12.59
C GLY A 539 -17.91 -34.94 -11.17
N ASN A 540 -16.59 -34.83 -10.99
CA ASN A 540 -15.98 -34.59 -9.68
C ASN A 540 -16.42 -33.22 -9.12
N ARG A 541 -16.63 -33.16 -7.81
CA ARG A 541 -17.10 -31.97 -7.09
C ARG A 541 -16.09 -31.43 -6.08
N SER A 542 -14.90 -32.03 -5.99
CA SER A 542 -13.81 -31.56 -5.14
C SER A 542 -12.89 -30.64 -5.91
N THR A 543 -12.52 -29.52 -5.30
CA THR A 543 -11.45 -28.63 -5.78
C THR A 543 -10.47 -28.37 -4.64
N SER A 544 -9.18 -28.36 -4.91
CA SER A 544 -8.11 -28.09 -3.94
C SER A 544 -7.07 -27.15 -4.51
N LEU A 545 -7.20 -25.85 -4.22
CA LEU A 545 -6.30 -24.83 -4.78
C LEU A 545 -5.02 -24.67 -3.94
N LYS A 546 -3.87 -24.67 -4.64
CA LYS A 546 -2.53 -24.38 -4.09
C LYS A 546 -1.98 -23.09 -4.68
N TYR A 547 -1.19 -22.37 -3.89
CA TYR A 547 -0.47 -21.18 -4.35
C TYR A 547 0.57 -21.54 -5.42
N VAL A 548 0.63 -20.72 -6.47
CA VAL A 548 1.60 -20.86 -7.55
C VAL A 548 2.59 -19.70 -7.53
N ARG A 549 2.09 -18.45 -7.61
CA ARG A 549 2.92 -17.24 -7.62
C ARG A 549 2.09 -15.98 -7.35
N THR A 550 2.78 -14.88 -7.08
CA THR A 550 2.18 -13.54 -7.01
C THR A 550 2.79 -12.62 -8.05
N GLU A 551 1.95 -11.91 -8.80
CA GLU A 551 2.36 -10.86 -9.72
C GLU A 551 1.97 -9.48 -9.16
N ARG A 552 2.86 -8.50 -9.27
CA ARG A 552 2.63 -7.13 -8.77
C ARG A 552 2.95 -6.10 -9.84
N LYS A 553 2.09 -5.10 -10.00
CA LYS A 553 2.29 -3.95 -10.88
C LYS A 553 1.87 -2.67 -10.17
N SER A 554 2.80 -1.74 -9.96
CA SER A 554 2.53 -0.45 -9.31
C SER A 554 2.59 0.70 -10.33
N HIS A 555 1.68 1.66 -10.19
CA HIS A 555 1.65 2.92 -10.94
C HIS A 555 1.22 4.06 -9.99
N GLY A 556 2.19 4.80 -9.45
CA GLY A 556 1.93 5.82 -8.43
C GLY A 556 1.36 5.21 -7.15
N ASP A 557 0.24 5.76 -6.68
CA ASP A 557 -0.51 5.30 -5.49
C ASP A 557 -1.28 3.98 -5.72
N ILE A 558 -1.43 3.55 -6.98
CA ILE A 558 -2.21 2.37 -7.33
C ILE A 558 -1.29 1.16 -7.50
N GLU A 559 -1.66 0.03 -6.89
CA GLU A 559 -1.01 -1.26 -7.13
C GLU A 559 -2.03 -2.33 -7.50
N VAL A 560 -1.70 -3.15 -8.49
CA VAL A 560 -2.44 -4.35 -8.84
C VAL A 560 -1.62 -5.57 -8.41
N VAL A 561 -2.23 -6.41 -7.57
CA VAL A 561 -1.68 -7.69 -7.09
C VAL A 561 -2.54 -8.82 -7.62
N ARG A 562 -1.91 -9.85 -8.20
CA ARG A 562 -2.58 -11.05 -8.70
C ARG A 562 -1.95 -12.26 -8.02
N ILE A 563 -2.75 -13.02 -7.29
CA ILE A 563 -2.32 -14.23 -6.60
C ILE A 563 -2.84 -15.42 -7.37
N HIS A 564 -1.94 -16.18 -7.98
CA HIS A 564 -2.25 -17.32 -8.83
C HIS A 564 -2.35 -18.58 -7.97
N LEU A 565 -3.47 -19.27 -8.11
CA LEU A 565 -3.77 -20.54 -7.49
C LEU A 565 -4.10 -21.58 -8.56
N ARG A 566 -3.79 -22.85 -8.30
CA ARG A 566 -4.09 -23.95 -9.20
C ARG A 566 -4.50 -25.20 -8.42
N ASP A 567 -5.42 -25.98 -8.97
CA ASP A 567 -5.66 -27.35 -8.51
C ASP A 567 -4.60 -28.29 -9.12
N GLU A 568 -3.91 -29.05 -8.28
CA GLU A 568 -2.83 -29.94 -8.73
C GLU A 568 -3.34 -31.23 -9.38
N ALA A 569 -4.56 -31.67 -9.03
CA ALA A 569 -5.15 -32.90 -9.53
C ALA A 569 -6.00 -32.66 -10.78
N LEU A 570 -6.61 -31.48 -10.90
CA LEU A 570 -7.49 -31.09 -12.00
C LEU A 570 -6.99 -29.77 -12.60
N PRO A 571 -6.94 -29.59 -13.93
CA PRO A 571 -6.31 -28.44 -14.55
C PRO A 571 -7.19 -27.17 -14.49
N LEU A 572 -7.46 -26.70 -13.28
CA LEU A 572 -8.23 -25.50 -12.94
C LEU A 572 -7.30 -24.44 -12.34
N ASP A 573 -7.34 -23.24 -12.92
CA ASP A 573 -6.58 -22.06 -12.50
C ASP A 573 -7.52 -20.99 -11.93
N VAL A 574 -7.15 -20.45 -10.78
CA VAL A 574 -7.89 -19.38 -10.09
C VAL A 574 -6.94 -18.25 -9.76
N VAL A 575 -7.26 -17.03 -10.16
CA VAL A 575 -6.47 -15.84 -9.84
C VAL A 575 -7.29 -14.92 -8.96
N MET A 576 -6.82 -14.69 -7.74
CA MET A 576 -7.35 -13.66 -6.86
C MET A 576 -6.70 -12.33 -7.23
N CYS A 577 -7.50 -11.35 -7.65
CA CYS A 577 -7.03 -10.08 -8.15
C CYS A 577 -7.40 -8.96 -7.20
N PHE A 578 -6.45 -8.07 -6.94
CA PHE A 578 -6.60 -6.91 -6.08
C PHE A 578 -6.06 -5.67 -6.77
N ARG A 579 -6.79 -4.56 -6.70
CA ARG A 579 -6.30 -3.22 -7.04
C ARG A 579 -6.45 -2.34 -5.81
N ILE A 580 -5.33 -1.90 -5.24
CA ILE A 580 -5.29 -1.06 -4.05
C ILE A 580 -4.95 0.39 -4.40
N TYR A 581 -5.65 1.32 -3.76
CA TYR A 581 -5.39 2.76 -3.76
C TYR A 581 -4.85 3.12 -2.38
N ARG A 582 -3.53 3.20 -2.23
CA ARG A 582 -2.89 3.13 -0.90
C ARG A 582 -3.24 4.31 -0.02
N ASP A 583 -3.26 5.52 -0.57
CA ASP A 583 -3.58 6.76 0.15
C ASP A 583 -5.01 6.81 0.68
N ARG A 584 -5.90 5.97 0.15
CA ARG A 584 -7.33 5.93 0.50
C ARG A 584 -7.75 4.70 1.29
N ASP A 585 -6.85 3.75 1.54
CA ASP A 585 -7.19 2.46 2.15
C ASP A 585 -8.39 1.77 1.46
N LEU A 586 -8.41 1.83 0.12
CA LEU A 586 -9.47 1.26 -0.71
C LEU A 586 -8.93 0.15 -1.59
N VAL A 587 -9.63 -0.99 -1.63
CA VAL A 587 -9.25 -2.16 -2.43
C VAL A 587 -10.41 -2.63 -3.29
N GLN A 588 -10.18 -2.74 -4.59
CA GLN A 588 -11.04 -3.49 -5.49
C GLN A 588 -10.56 -4.94 -5.54
N GLN A 589 -11.46 -5.91 -5.40
CA GLN A 589 -11.16 -7.34 -5.44
C GLN A 589 -12.08 -8.07 -6.43
N TRP A 590 -11.52 -8.95 -7.25
CA TRP A 590 -12.27 -9.87 -8.11
C TRP A 590 -11.50 -11.18 -8.28
N THR A 591 -12.15 -12.19 -8.84
CA THR A 591 -11.54 -13.49 -9.12
C THR A 591 -11.68 -13.85 -10.60
N GLU A 592 -10.64 -14.43 -11.18
CA GLU A 592 -10.62 -14.98 -12.53
C GLU A 592 -10.48 -16.50 -12.45
N ILE A 593 -11.35 -17.24 -13.14
CA ILE A 593 -11.39 -18.71 -13.11
C ILE A 593 -11.23 -19.23 -14.54
N THR A 594 -10.23 -20.08 -14.78
CA THR A 594 -9.95 -20.71 -16.09
C THR A 594 -9.71 -22.19 -15.89
N HIS A 595 -10.07 -23.04 -16.85
CA HIS A 595 -9.74 -24.46 -16.79
C HIS A 595 -9.26 -25.00 -18.15
N HIS A 596 -8.52 -26.10 -18.13
CA HIS A 596 -7.95 -26.75 -19.31
C HIS A 596 -8.38 -28.23 -19.44
N GLU A 597 -9.54 -28.57 -18.89
CA GLU A 597 -10.15 -29.90 -19.02
C GLU A 597 -10.70 -30.14 -20.43
N ASP A 598 -10.88 -31.41 -20.82
CA ASP A 598 -11.38 -31.79 -22.16
C ASP A 598 -12.86 -31.41 -22.40
N GLY A 599 -13.64 -31.26 -21.32
CA GLY A 599 -15.06 -30.94 -21.36
C GLY A 599 -15.40 -29.70 -20.52
N PRO A 600 -16.62 -29.16 -20.64
CA PRO A 600 -17.05 -28.01 -19.87
C PRO A 600 -17.17 -28.34 -18.38
N ILE A 601 -16.89 -27.35 -17.54
CA ILE A 601 -17.16 -27.41 -16.09
C ILE A 601 -18.38 -26.56 -15.75
N VAL A 602 -18.95 -26.78 -14.56
CA VAL A 602 -20.04 -25.95 -14.02
C VAL A 602 -19.60 -25.27 -12.74
N LEU A 603 -19.62 -23.94 -12.73
CA LEU A 603 -19.44 -23.11 -11.55
C LEU A 603 -20.78 -23.00 -10.82
N GLU A 604 -20.93 -23.65 -9.69
CA GLU A 604 -22.13 -23.56 -8.84
C GLU A 604 -22.05 -22.37 -7.86
N ARG A 605 -20.82 -21.96 -7.49
CA ARG A 605 -20.56 -20.81 -6.64
C ARG A 605 -19.24 -20.14 -7.03
N MET A 606 -19.22 -18.80 -7.03
CA MET A 606 -18.16 -17.96 -7.57
C MET A 606 -18.15 -16.59 -6.86
N ALA A 607 -17.78 -16.57 -5.59
CA ALA A 607 -17.69 -15.33 -4.82
C ALA A 607 -16.59 -14.41 -5.40
N SER A 608 -16.85 -13.12 -5.50
CA SER A 608 -15.84 -12.13 -5.89
C SER A 608 -14.75 -11.96 -4.83
N SER A 609 -15.13 -12.09 -3.55
CA SER A 609 -14.28 -11.96 -2.38
C SER A 609 -14.74 -12.86 -1.24
N SER A 610 -13.81 -13.24 -0.37
CA SER A 610 -14.03 -14.16 0.76
C SER A 610 -13.27 -13.74 2.01
N LEU A 611 -13.36 -12.47 2.40
CA LEU A 611 -12.58 -11.89 3.49
C LEU A 611 -12.87 -12.57 4.83
N LEU A 612 -11.81 -12.97 5.53
CA LEU A 612 -11.89 -13.47 6.90
C LEU A 612 -11.65 -12.33 7.91
N LEU A 613 -12.55 -12.20 8.88
CA LEU A 613 -12.53 -11.17 9.91
C LEU A 613 -12.52 -11.84 11.28
N SER A 614 -11.84 -11.24 12.25
CA SER A 614 -11.97 -11.58 13.67
C SER A 614 -12.18 -10.31 14.49
N SER A 615 -13.29 -10.30 15.21
CA SER A 615 -13.63 -9.35 16.25
C SER A 615 -14.84 -9.91 16.99
N ASP A 616 -14.82 -9.83 18.31
CA ASP A 616 -15.90 -10.32 19.17
C ASP A 616 -17.19 -9.47 19.06
N HIS A 617 -17.13 -8.32 18.36
CA HIS A 617 -18.18 -7.29 18.38
C HIS A 617 -18.57 -6.79 16.98
N ILE A 618 -18.39 -7.60 15.93
CA ILE A 618 -18.73 -7.18 14.57
C ILE A 618 -20.23 -6.89 14.46
N ARG A 619 -20.54 -5.65 14.06
CA ARG A 619 -21.89 -5.24 13.68
C ARG A 619 -22.00 -5.01 12.19
N LEU A 620 -23.05 -5.57 11.60
CA LEU A 620 -23.41 -5.36 10.21
C LEU A 620 -24.46 -4.25 10.16
N GLN A 621 -24.11 -3.14 9.52
CA GLN A 621 -25.07 -2.14 9.07
C GLN A 621 -25.41 -2.37 7.60
N HIS A 622 -26.69 -2.63 7.31
CA HIS A 622 -27.19 -2.86 5.96
C HIS A 622 -28.48 -2.08 5.72
N PHE A 623 -28.89 -2.00 4.45
CA PHE A 623 -29.97 -1.14 4.01
C PHE A 623 -31.02 -1.95 3.27
N HIS A 624 -32.27 -1.84 3.73
CA HIS A 624 -33.43 -2.43 3.07
C HIS A 624 -34.34 -1.35 2.49
N GLY A 625 -35.26 -1.73 1.64
CA GLY A 625 -36.26 -0.80 1.12
C GLY A 625 -37.29 -1.47 0.25
N ASP A 626 -38.08 -0.65 -0.40
CA ASP A 626 -38.92 -0.97 -1.55
C ASP A 626 -39.04 0.30 -2.42
N TRP A 627 -39.81 0.22 -3.50
CA TRP A 627 -40.15 1.38 -4.33
C TRP A 627 -40.79 2.42 -3.43
N TYR A 628 -40.33 3.67 -3.57
CA TYR A 628 -40.82 4.82 -2.80
C TYR A 628 -40.33 4.86 -1.33
N ASP A 629 -39.53 3.89 -0.87
CA ASP A 629 -38.99 3.79 0.49
C ASP A 629 -37.59 3.11 0.51
N GLU A 630 -36.68 3.58 -0.34
CA GLU A 630 -35.32 3.06 -0.47
C GLU A 630 -34.41 3.45 0.73
N MET A 631 -33.34 2.67 0.95
CA MET A 631 -32.23 2.98 1.87
C MET A 631 -32.56 3.10 3.38
N ASN A 632 -33.46 2.27 3.91
CA ASN A 632 -33.71 2.19 5.36
C ASN A 632 -32.60 1.39 6.09
N PRO A 633 -31.86 2.00 7.05
CA PRO A 633 -30.73 1.35 7.72
C PRO A 633 -31.16 0.39 8.84
N ILE A 634 -30.43 -0.71 9.01
CA ILE A 634 -30.46 -1.61 10.17
C ILE A 634 -29.01 -1.86 10.61
N SER A 635 -28.72 -1.72 11.91
CA SER A 635 -27.45 -2.14 12.54
C SER A 635 -27.73 -3.32 13.47
N GLU A 636 -27.12 -4.47 13.22
CA GLU A 636 -27.29 -5.68 14.03
C GLU A 636 -25.97 -6.43 14.26
N PRO A 637 -25.79 -7.10 15.41
CA PRO A 637 -24.60 -7.94 15.63
C PRO A 637 -24.66 -9.17 14.73
N LEU A 638 -23.50 -9.59 14.21
CA LEU A 638 -23.38 -10.88 13.55
C LEU A 638 -23.31 -11.97 14.63
N THR A 639 -24.26 -12.90 14.60
CA THR A 639 -24.37 -14.00 15.57
C THR A 639 -24.05 -15.35 14.90
N PRO A 640 -23.80 -16.43 15.67
CA PRO A 640 -23.49 -17.75 15.10
C PRO A 640 -24.49 -18.22 14.04
N GLY A 641 -23.96 -18.71 12.91
CA GLY A 641 -24.70 -19.03 11.70
C GLY A 641 -24.34 -18.10 10.54
N THR A 642 -25.10 -18.16 9.45
CA THR A 642 -24.86 -17.35 8.26
C THR A 642 -25.94 -16.28 8.12
N LYS A 643 -25.54 -14.99 8.09
CA LYS A 643 -26.43 -13.89 7.70
C LYS A 643 -26.31 -13.67 6.20
N ILE A 644 -27.42 -13.73 5.49
CA ILE A 644 -27.46 -13.51 4.03
C ILE A 644 -28.19 -12.21 3.71
N LEU A 645 -27.56 -11.37 2.90
CA LEU A 645 -28.18 -10.27 2.17
C LEU A 645 -28.09 -10.59 0.68
N ASP A 646 -29.21 -10.76 -0.01
CA ASP A 646 -29.19 -11.17 -1.41
C ASP A 646 -30.30 -10.51 -2.26
N SER A 647 -30.15 -10.65 -3.57
CA SER A 647 -31.17 -10.29 -4.56
C SER A 647 -31.30 -11.36 -5.64
N ASN A 648 -32.54 -11.59 -6.07
CA ASN A 648 -32.94 -12.57 -7.09
C ASN A 648 -33.82 -11.95 -8.19
N LEU A 649 -33.74 -10.63 -8.39
CA LEU A 649 -34.68 -9.84 -9.20
C LEU A 649 -34.24 -9.59 -10.65
N GLY A 650 -32.95 -9.78 -10.96
CA GLY A 650 -32.34 -9.54 -12.27
C GLY A 650 -32.14 -8.05 -12.57
N VAL A 651 -33.16 -7.41 -13.17
CA VAL A 651 -33.05 -6.06 -13.76
C VAL A 651 -33.13 -4.93 -12.72
N ARG A 652 -34.02 -5.06 -11.74
CA ARG A 652 -34.14 -4.13 -10.60
C ARG A 652 -33.55 -4.77 -9.34
N ALA A 653 -32.30 -5.19 -9.43
CA ALA A 653 -31.66 -6.00 -8.41
C ALA A 653 -31.66 -5.33 -7.02
N HIS A 654 -31.72 -4.00 -6.93
CA HIS A 654 -31.51 -3.30 -5.66
C HIS A 654 -32.81 -2.86 -4.99
N GLN A 655 -33.96 -3.20 -5.61
CA GLN A 655 -35.30 -2.83 -5.16
C GLN A 655 -35.52 -3.02 -3.66
N PHE A 656 -35.11 -4.17 -3.12
CA PHE A 656 -35.33 -4.52 -1.71
C PHE A 656 -34.08 -4.40 -0.85
N ARG A 657 -32.89 -4.41 -1.45
CA ARG A 657 -31.59 -4.49 -0.78
C ARG A 657 -30.53 -3.80 -1.60
N THR A 658 -29.69 -3.00 -0.95
CA THR A 658 -28.58 -2.33 -1.61
C THR A 658 -27.37 -3.27 -1.71
N PRO A 659 -26.58 -3.25 -2.80
CA PRO A 659 -25.34 -4.03 -2.93
C PRO A 659 -24.18 -3.38 -2.16
N SER A 660 -24.46 -2.82 -0.98
CA SER A 660 -23.49 -2.16 -0.11
C SER A 660 -23.84 -2.35 1.37
N PHE A 661 -22.84 -2.42 2.23
CA PHE A 661 -22.98 -2.59 3.68
C PHE A 661 -21.75 -2.06 4.43
N VAL A 662 -21.89 -1.85 5.75
CA VAL A 662 -20.78 -1.51 6.64
C VAL A 662 -20.61 -2.59 7.70
N LEU A 663 -19.36 -2.99 7.95
CA LEU A 663 -18.96 -3.79 9.09
C LEU A 663 -18.24 -2.89 10.09
N SER A 664 -18.87 -2.61 11.23
CA SER A 664 -18.19 -1.94 12.34
C SER A 664 -17.53 -2.98 13.22
N LEU A 665 -16.23 -2.83 13.46
CA LEU A 665 -15.42 -3.82 14.17
C LEU A 665 -15.32 -3.55 15.67
N ASP A 666 -15.74 -2.35 16.11
CA ASP A 666 -15.61 -1.87 17.48
C ASP A 666 -16.97 -1.63 18.16
N GLY A 667 -18.04 -2.28 17.68
CA GLY A 667 -19.39 -2.17 18.23
C GLY A 667 -20.32 -1.32 17.36
N GLU A 668 -21.12 -0.44 17.98
CA GLU A 668 -22.05 0.43 17.23
C GLU A 668 -21.29 1.39 16.32
N PRO A 669 -21.71 1.53 15.05
CA PRO A 669 -21.03 2.42 14.12
C PRO A 669 -21.17 3.88 14.55
N ASN A 670 -20.12 4.68 14.35
CA ASN A 670 -20.06 6.08 14.72
C ASN A 670 -19.49 6.92 13.56
N GLU A 671 -19.94 8.17 13.41
CA GLU A 671 -19.51 9.04 12.29
C GLU A 671 -18.04 9.50 12.39
N SER A 672 -17.47 9.59 13.60
CA SER A 672 -16.16 10.22 13.81
C SER A 672 -15.16 9.36 14.58
N SER A 673 -15.48 8.10 14.85
CA SER A 673 -14.61 7.17 15.58
C SER A 673 -14.93 5.71 15.28
N GLY A 674 -13.98 4.83 15.60
CA GLY A 674 -14.13 3.38 15.48
C GLY A 674 -13.74 2.84 14.10
N ARG A 675 -13.30 1.59 14.07
CA ARG A 675 -12.89 0.91 12.84
C ARG A 675 -14.10 0.41 12.08
N VAL A 676 -14.12 0.73 10.78
CA VAL A 676 -15.15 0.28 9.86
C VAL A 676 -14.53 -0.27 8.58
N LEU A 677 -15.03 -1.41 8.15
CA LEU A 677 -14.78 -1.99 6.83
C LEU A 677 -16.09 -1.95 6.03
N THR A 678 -16.10 -1.19 4.94
CA THR A 678 -17.28 -1.03 4.09
C THR A 678 -17.12 -1.82 2.82
N GLY A 679 -18.17 -2.53 2.42
CA GLY A 679 -18.22 -3.31 1.19
C GLY A 679 -19.27 -2.77 0.22
N SER A 680 -18.93 -2.69 -1.07
CA SER A 680 -19.87 -2.39 -2.16
C SER A 680 -19.55 -3.22 -3.39
N LEU A 681 -20.54 -3.92 -3.95
CA LEU A 681 -20.37 -4.74 -5.14
C LEU A 681 -20.71 -3.94 -6.40
N ALA A 682 -19.74 -3.82 -7.31
CA ALA A 682 -19.92 -3.20 -8.61
C ALA A 682 -20.66 -4.17 -9.56
N TRP A 683 -21.93 -4.42 -9.28
CA TRP A 683 -22.78 -5.38 -9.99
C TRP A 683 -24.27 -4.98 -9.92
N SER A 684 -24.92 -4.93 -11.08
CA SER A 684 -26.32 -4.51 -11.23
C SER A 684 -27.30 -5.68 -11.32
N GLY A 685 -26.80 -6.91 -11.26
CA GLY A 685 -27.57 -8.14 -11.33
C GLY A 685 -27.82 -8.77 -9.96
N ASN A 686 -28.25 -10.04 -9.96
CA ASN A 686 -28.43 -10.80 -8.73
C ASN A 686 -27.09 -10.91 -7.96
N PHE A 687 -27.11 -10.57 -6.67
CA PHE A 687 -25.94 -10.59 -5.79
C PHE A 687 -26.24 -11.32 -4.48
N GLN A 688 -25.18 -11.76 -3.80
CA GLN A 688 -25.24 -12.28 -2.43
C GLN A 688 -24.05 -11.76 -1.62
N PHE A 689 -24.34 -11.34 -0.39
CA PHE A 689 -23.39 -11.19 0.71
C PHE A 689 -23.77 -12.19 1.81
N ALA A 690 -22.94 -13.21 2.00
CA ALA A 690 -23.10 -14.18 3.07
C ALA A 690 -22.00 -13.93 4.11
N PHE A 691 -22.42 -13.56 5.32
CA PHE A 691 -21.55 -13.41 6.48
C PHE A 691 -21.64 -14.68 7.31
N ASP A 692 -20.69 -15.57 7.11
CA ASP A 692 -20.66 -16.89 7.74
C ASP A 692 -19.82 -16.86 9.01
N HIS A 693 -20.46 -17.08 10.17
CA HIS A 693 -19.83 -17.00 11.47
C HIS A 693 -19.23 -18.35 11.87
N GLN A 694 -17.90 -18.43 11.86
CA GLN A 694 -17.09 -19.66 11.98
C GLN A 694 -16.43 -19.80 13.36
N GLY A 695 -17.14 -19.43 14.44
CA GLY A 695 -16.63 -19.48 15.81
C GLY A 695 -16.23 -18.10 16.33
N ASP A 696 -14.95 -17.79 16.38
CA ASP A 696 -14.41 -16.47 16.75
C ASP A 696 -14.20 -15.54 15.55
N ARG A 697 -14.57 -16.02 14.36
CA ARG A 697 -14.32 -15.39 13.07
C ARG A 697 -15.59 -15.30 12.23
N VAL A 698 -15.61 -14.32 11.33
CA VAL A 698 -16.67 -14.15 10.33
C VAL A 698 -16.03 -14.12 8.95
N ARG A 699 -16.54 -14.94 8.04
CA ARG A 699 -16.18 -14.89 6.62
C ARG A 699 -17.22 -14.15 5.82
N ALA A 700 -16.83 -13.07 5.16
CA ALA A 700 -17.67 -12.31 4.24
C ALA A 700 -17.48 -12.83 2.81
N LEU A 701 -18.43 -13.64 2.35
CA LEU A 701 -18.51 -14.15 0.98
C LEU A 701 -19.41 -13.24 0.16
N CYS A 702 -18.82 -12.47 -0.76
CA CYS A 702 -19.53 -11.44 -1.52
C CYS A 702 -19.35 -11.67 -3.03
N GLY A 703 -20.43 -11.59 -3.81
CA GLY A 703 -20.35 -11.72 -5.26
C GLY A 703 -21.71 -11.99 -5.92
N VAL A 704 -21.67 -12.68 -7.07
CA VAL A 704 -22.87 -13.14 -7.78
C VAL A 704 -23.69 -14.07 -6.88
N ASN A 705 -25.02 -13.91 -6.89
CA ASN A 705 -25.90 -14.81 -6.14
C ASN A 705 -25.82 -16.24 -6.70
N PRO A 706 -25.44 -17.27 -5.91
CA PRO A 706 -25.40 -18.65 -6.38
C PRO A 706 -26.78 -19.24 -6.71
N ASN A 707 -27.86 -18.63 -6.22
CA ASN A 707 -29.21 -19.13 -6.48
C ASN A 707 -29.54 -19.08 -7.98
N ALA A 708 -29.83 -20.25 -8.56
CA ALA A 708 -30.20 -20.43 -9.96
C ALA A 708 -29.20 -19.82 -10.97
N SER A 709 -27.92 -19.70 -10.60
CA SER A 709 -26.88 -19.02 -11.40
C SER A 709 -25.75 -19.94 -11.85
N ALA A 710 -25.90 -21.26 -11.75
CA ALA A 710 -24.87 -22.21 -12.14
C ALA A 710 -24.40 -21.90 -13.57
N TYR A 711 -23.09 -21.71 -13.75
CA TYR A 711 -22.53 -21.21 -15.01
C TYR A 711 -21.65 -22.28 -15.64
N THR A 712 -21.92 -22.60 -16.90
CA THR A 712 -21.14 -23.58 -17.66
C THR A 712 -19.98 -22.83 -18.30
N LEU A 713 -18.75 -23.18 -17.93
CA LEU A 713 -17.54 -22.59 -18.48
C LEU A 713 -16.93 -23.57 -19.50
N LEU A 714 -16.57 -23.07 -20.68
CA LEU A 714 -15.93 -23.87 -21.71
C LEU A 714 -14.40 -23.92 -21.52
N PRO A 715 -13.72 -24.98 -22.00
CA PRO A 715 -12.27 -25.09 -21.87
C PRO A 715 -11.52 -23.87 -22.40
N ASN A 716 -10.54 -23.41 -21.64
CA ASN A 716 -9.68 -22.25 -21.91
C ASN A 716 -10.38 -20.88 -21.92
N GLU A 717 -11.67 -20.81 -21.57
CA GLU A 717 -12.35 -19.54 -21.30
C GLU A 717 -12.11 -19.10 -19.85
N THR A 718 -12.04 -17.79 -19.64
CA THR A 718 -11.92 -17.19 -18.30
C THR A 718 -13.25 -16.61 -17.87
N PHE A 719 -13.77 -17.06 -16.72
CA PHE A 719 -14.85 -16.40 -16.02
C PHE A 719 -14.30 -15.38 -15.04
N THR A 720 -14.64 -14.09 -15.23
CA THR A 720 -14.31 -13.02 -14.29
C THR A 720 -15.54 -12.67 -13.45
N THR A 721 -15.39 -12.70 -12.12
CA THR A 721 -16.44 -12.27 -11.19
C THR A 721 -16.61 -10.74 -11.21
N PRO A 722 -17.76 -10.19 -10.76
CA PRO A 722 -17.89 -8.76 -10.51
C PRO A 722 -16.88 -8.27 -9.48
N THR A 723 -16.61 -6.97 -9.46
CA THR A 723 -15.64 -6.36 -8.53
C THR A 723 -16.30 -6.02 -7.20
N MET A 724 -15.74 -6.51 -6.10
CA MET A 724 -16.04 -6.06 -4.74
C MET A 724 -15.14 -4.88 -4.39
N ILE A 725 -15.69 -3.81 -3.85
CA ILE A 725 -14.96 -2.61 -3.40
C ILE A 725 -14.97 -2.60 -1.87
N TRP A 726 -13.78 -2.55 -1.28
CA TRP A 726 -13.56 -2.50 0.16
C TRP A 726 -12.95 -1.16 0.55
N VAL A 727 -13.51 -0.52 1.57
CA VAL A 727 -12.97 0.74 2.12
C VAL A 727 -12.74 0.59 3.62
N TRP A 728 -11.53 0.91 4.06
CA TRP A 728 -11.15 0.88 5.47
C TRP A 728 -11.04 2.28 6.07
N SER A 729 -11.54 2.43 7.29
CA SER A 729 -11.37 3.63 8.09
C SER A 729 -11.10 3.25 9.55
N GLU A 730 -10.15 3.96 10.14
CA GLU A 730 -9.84 3.93 11.57
C GLU A 730 -10.69 4.96 12.37
N ASN A 731 -11.37 5.88 11.67
CA ASN A 731 -12.00 7.07 12.23
C ASN A 731 -13.50 7.17 11.91
N GLY A 732 -14.18 6.02 11.77
CA GLY A 732 -15.63 5.92 11.66
C GLY A 732 -16.20 6.14 10.26
N LEU A 733 -17.54 6.18 10.21
CA LEU A 733 -18.34 6.24 8.98
C LEU A 733 -18.06 7.48 8.12
N GLY A 734 -17.73 8.61 8.74
CA GLY A 734 -17.50 9.86 8.02
C GLY A 734 -16.21 9.83 7.21
N GLU A 735 -15.10 9.37 7.79
CA GLU A 735 -13.85 9.19 7.03
C GLU A 735 -14.03 8.14 5.94
N MET A 736 -14.69 7.02 6.24
CA MET A 736 -15.03 5.99 5.26
C MET A 736 -15.77 6.58 4.05
N SER A 737 -16.86 7.31 4.26
CA SER A 737 -17.63 7.89 3.15
C SER A 737 -16.82 8.89 2.36
N ARG A 738 -16.00 9.74 2.99
CA ARG A 738 -15.14 10.69 2.26
C ARG A 738 -14.10 9.99 1.38
N LYS A 739 -13.43 8.95 1.91
CA LYS A 739 -12.52 8.09 1.13
C LYS A 739 -13.24 7.47 -0.07
N PHE A 740 -14.45 6.95 0.16
CA PHE A 740 -15.24 6.31 -0.87
C PHE A 740 -15.74 7.30 -1.93
N HIS A 741 -16.22 8.47 -1.52
CA HIS A 741 -16.71 9.54 -2.39
C HIS A 741 -15.61 10.13 -3.27
N ALA A 742 -14.42 10.34 -2.72
CA ALA A 742 -13.27 10.81 -3.49
C ALA A 742 -12.91 9.79 -4.58
N TRP A 743 -12.79 8.51 -4.24
CA TRP A 743 -12.57 7.44 -5.22
C TRP A 743 -13.69 7.38 -6.25
N ALA A 744 -14.95 7.50 -5.82
CA ALA A 744 -16.10 7.45 -6.71
C ALA A 744 -16.04 8.56 -7.76
N ARG A 745 -15.76 9.81 -7.36
CA ARG A 745 -15.62 10.94 -8.30
C ARG A 745 -14.48 10.72 -9.31
N GLU A 746 -13.38 10.10 -8.88
CA GLU A 746 -12.20 9.88 -9.73
C GLU A 746 -12.32 8.65 -10.64
N HIS A 747 -13.03 7.61 -10.20
CA HIS A 747 -12.96 6.27 -10.82
C HIS A 747 -14.29 5.51 -10.90
N GLY A 748 -15.28 5.89 -10.09
CA GLY A 748 -16.55 5.15 -9.96
C GLY A 748 -17.73 5.76 -10.72
N ILE A 749 -17.67 7.04 -11.08
CA ILE A 749 -18.71 7.74 -11.85
C ILE A 749 -18.09 8.48 -13.03
N ARG A 750 -18.87 8.69 -14.09
CA ARG A 750 -18.42 9.44 -15.27
C ARG A 750 -18.39 10.95 -15.00
N ASP A 751 -17.30 11.60 -15.38
CA ASP A 751 -17.05 13.04 -15.21
C ASP A 751 -17.39 13.52 -13.78
N GLY A 752 -16.89 12.78 -12.78
CA GLY A 752 -17.22 13.00 -11.37
C GLY A 752 -16.60 14.25 -10.74
N ASP A 753 -15.72 14.92 -11.47
CA ASP A 753 -15.05 16.18 -11.14
C ASP A 753 -15.70 17.41 -11.77
N GLU A 754 -16.69 17.24 -12.66
CA GLU A 754 -17.35 18.33 -13.38
C GLU A 754 -18.73 18.69 -12.79
N PRO A 755 -18.97 19.95 -12.37
CA PRO A 755 -20.26 20.36 -11.82
C PRO A 755 -21.42 20.18 -12.81
N ARG A 756 -22.55 19.70 -12.30
CA ARG A 756 -23.74 19.35 -13.10
C ARG A 756 -24.77 20.46 -13.10
N ALA A 757 -25.45 20.56 -14.25
CA ALA A 757 -26.53 21.51 -14.48
C ALA A 757 -27.77 21.21 -13.62
N THR A 758 -28.48 22.29 -13.27
CA THR A 758 -29.85 22.24 -12.76
C THR A 758 -30.82 21.82 -13.86
N LEU A 759 -31.77 20.95 -13.53
CA LEU A 759 -32.70 20.39 -14.52
C LEU A 759 -34.18 20.57 -14.15
N LEU A 760 -35.03 20.61 -15.16
CA LEU A 760 -36.50 20.53 -15.03
C LEU A 760 -37.01 19.33 -15.83
N ASN A 761 -37.62 18.38 -15.13
CA ASN A 761 -38.40 17.29 -15.69
C ASN A 761 -39.87 17.72 -15.87
N ASN A 762 -40.54 17.27 -16.93
CA ASN A 762 -41.95 17.58 -17.21
C ASN A 762 -42.97 16.54 -16.71
N TRP A 763 -42.53 15.43 -16.11
CA TRP A 763 -43.39 14.31 -15.74
C TRP A 763 -44.52 14.72 -14.79
N GLU A 764 -44.22 15.36 -13.67
CA GLU A 764 -45.24 15.86 -12.72
C GLU A 764 -46.04 17.05 -13.29
N ALA A 765 -45.51 17.72 -14.32
CA ALA A 765 -46.17 18.86 -14.97
C ALA A 765 -47.20 18.46 -16.02
N THR A 766 -47.04 17.30 -16.65
CA THR A 766 -47.83 16.92 -17.83
C THR A 766 -48.31 15.47 -17.82
N GLY A 767 -47.66 14.57 -17.07
CA GLY A 767 -47.84 13.14 -17.21
C GLY A 767 -47.73 12.74 -18.68
N PHE A 768 -48.72 12.00 -19.19
CA PHE A 768 -48.81 11.71 -20.62
C PHE A 768 -49.51 12.80 -21.43
N ASP A 769 -50.07 13.86 -20.86
CA ASP A 769 -50.89 14.85 -21.58
C ASP A 769 -50.07 16.00 -22.15
N PHE A 770 -49.36 15.74 -23.25
CA PHE A 770 -48.57 16.75 -23.97
C PHE A 770 -48.45 16.48 -25.48
N ASP A 771 -48.16 17.56 -26.20
CA ASP A 771 -47.74 17.58 -27.61
C ASP A 771 -46.57 18.58 -27.78
N PHE A 772 -46.17 18.84 -29.03
CA PHE A 772 -45.09 19.79 -29.34
C PHE A 772 -45.31 21.17 -28.69
N ASP A 773 -46.49 21.78 -28.86
CA ASP A 773 -46.74 23.14 -28.40
C ASP A 773 -46.78 23.20 -26.87
N ARG A 774 -47.37 22.20 -26.21
CA ARG A 774 -47.40 22.13 -24.74
C ARG A 774 -46.00 22.05 -24.15
N ILE A 775 -45.09 21.26 -24.73
CA ILE A 775 -43.71 21.17 -24.24
C ILE A 775 -42.94 22.46 -24.49
N VAL A 776 -43.04 23.05 -25.69
CA VAL A 776 -42.35 24.32 -26.02
C VAL A 776 -42.79 25.46 -25.10
N GLN A 777 -44.06 25.48 -24.67
CA GLN A 777 -44.57 26.47 -23.71
C GLN A 777 -43.89 26.40 -22.33
N LEU A 778 -43.26 25.28 -21.96
CA LEU A 778 -42.55 25.12 -20.69
C LEU A 778 -41.13 25.72 -20.73
N TYR A 779 -40.53 25.89 -21.91
CA TYR A 779 -39.13 26.36 -22.04
C TYR A 779 -38.93 27.79 -21.56
N GLY A 780 -39.81 28.70 -21.97
CA GLY A 780 -39.74 30.10 -21.55
C GLY A 780 -39.77 30.25 -20.02
N PRO A 781 -40.79 29.71 -19.33
CA PRO A 781 -40.85 29.69 -17.88
C PRO A 781 -39.63 29.01 -17.23
N ALA A 782 -39.18 27.84 -17.73
CA ALA A 782 -38.01 27.16 -17.20
C ALA A 782 -36.74 28.02 -17.31
N LYS A 783 -36.52 28.65 -18.46
CA LYS A 783 -35.39 29.57 -18.69
C LYS A 783 -35.47 30.79 -17.79
N GLN A 784 -36.67 31.36 -17.62
CA GLN A 784 -36.90 32.50 -16.73
C GLN A 784 -36.64 32.15 -15.26
N MET A 785 -36.86 30.90 -14.86
CA MET A 785 -36.52 30.38 -13.52
C MET A 785 -35.01 30.19 -13.32
N GLY A 786 -34.23 30.16 -14.41
CA GLY A 786 -32.79 29.96 -14.37
C GLY A 786 -32.34 28.52 -14.55
N VAL A 787 -33.26 27.58 -14.85
CA VAL A 787 -32.92 26.18 -15.15
C VAL A 787 -32.01 26.11 -16.39
N GLU A 788 -31.12 25.13 -16.40
CA GLU A 788 -30.10 24.95 -17.46
C GLU A 788 -30.42 23.80 -18.42
N LEU A 789 -31.14 22.77 -17.95
CA LEU A 789 -31.50 21.56 -18.69
C LEU A 789 -33.01 21.29 -18.60
N PHE A 790 -33.65 20.99 -19.73
CA PHE A 790 -35.02 20.47 -19.78
C PHE A 790 -35.00 18.99 -20.16
N LEU A 791 -35.68 18.14 -19.40
CA LEU A 791 -35.82 16.71 -19.65
C LEU A 791 -37.26 16.40 -20.11
N LEU A 792 -37.39 15.85 -21.32
CA LEU A 792 -38.64 15.26 -21.80
C LEU A 792 -38.75 13.81 -21.31
N ASP A 793 -39.68 13.55 -20.39
CA ASP A 793 -39.94 12.24 -19.81
C ASP A 793 -40.88 11.36 -20.69
N ASP A 794 -41.42 10.26 -20.15
CA ASP A 794 -42.20 9.24 -20.87
C ASP A 794 -43.39 9.82 -21.66
N GLY A 795 -43.75 9.17 -22.78
CA GLY A 795 -44.91 9.53 -23.59
C GLY A 795 -44.63 10.08 -24.99
N TRP A 796 -43.36 10.15 -25.40
CA TRP A 796 -42.98 10.81 -26.65
C TRP A 796 -43.01 9.90 -27.91
N PHE A 797 -43.14 8.58 -27.73
CA PHE A 797 -42.95 7.55 -28.75
C PHE A 797 -44.20 6.71 -29.04
N GLY A 798 -44.10 5.80 -30.01
CA GLY A 798 -45.15 4.88 -30.45
C GLY A 798 -46.14 5.51 -31.44
N ASN A 799 -46.41 4.81 -32.55
CA ASN A 799 -47.31 5.27 -33.61
C ASN A 799 -48.56 4.40 -33.76
N LYS A 800 -48.43 3.11 -34.09
CA LYS A 800 -49.58 2.18 -34.12
C LYS A 800 -50.17 2.00 -32.73
N HIS A 801 -49.30 1.81 -31.74
CA HIS A 801 -49.64 1.71 -30.31
C HIS A 801 -49.00 2.88 -29.56
N PRO A 802 -49.63 4.07 -29.56
CA PRO A 802 -48.99 5.27 -29.04
C PRO A 802 -48.82 5.23 -27.52
N ARG A 803 -47.67 5.71 -27.03
CA ARG A 803 -47.36 5.84 -25.60
C ARG A 803 -48.09 7.04 -24.99
N ILE A 804 -49.37 6.86 -24.69
CA ILE A 804 -50.22 7.87 -24.04
C ILE A 804 -50.67 7.45 -22.63
N ASN A 805 -50.18 6.29 -22.18
CA ASN A 805 -50.28 5.73 -20.85
C ASN A 805 -49.26 4.58 -20.75
N ASP A 806 -49.16 3.96 -19.57
CA ASP A 806 -48.21 2.88 -19.28
C ASP A 806 -48.53 1.52 -19.95
N ARG A 807 -49.68 1.40 -20.64
CA ARG A 807 -50.20 0.12 -21.15
C ARG A 807 -49.83 -0.22 -22.60
N ALA A 808 -49.11 0.66 -23.29
CA ALA A 808 -48.76 0.50 -24.70
C ALA A 808 -47.47 1.26 -25.07
N GLY A 809 -46.86 0.89 -26.20
CA GLY A 809 -45.81 1.67 -26.86
C GLY A 809 -44.37 1.35 -26.47
N LEU A 810 -44.07 0.77 -25.30
CA LEU A 810 -42.71 0.29 -25.01
C LEU A 810 -42.31 -0.78 -26.03
N GLY A 811 -41.14 -0.61 -26.65
CA GLY A 811 -40.67 -1.36 -27.82
C GLY A 811 -40.82 -0.61 -29.16
N ASP A 812 -41.70 0.40 -29.22
CA ASP A 812 -41.97 1.18 -30.44
C ASP A 812 -41.40 2.61 -30.31
N TRP A 813 -40.08 2.74 -30.41
CA TRP A 813 -39.34 3.96 -30.04
C TRP A 813 -39.29 5.08 -31.09
N GLU A 814 -40.08 4.96 -32.16
CA GLU A 814 -40.25 6.06 -33.11
C GLU A 814 -41.07 7.21 -32.49
N PRO A 815 -40.69 8.49 -32.70
CA PRO A 815 -41.47 9.61 -32.20
C PRO A 815 -42.93 9.52 -32.64
N ASN A 816 -43.85 9.74 -31.70
CA ASN A 816 -45.28 9.73 -31.99
C ASN A 816 -45.63 10.89 -32.94
N ARG A 817 -45.87 10.58 -34.22
CA ARG A 817 -46.07 11.60 -35.26
C ARG A 817 -47.36 12.39 -35.09
N LYS A 818 -48.29 11.97 -34.24
CA LYS A 818 -49.47 12.78 -33.88
C LYS A 818 -49.11 13.89 -32.90
N ARG A 819 -48.19 13.64 -31.95
CA ARG A 819 -47.69 14.64 -30.99
C ARG A 819 -46.59 15.50 -31.59
N PHE A 820 -45.73 14.88 -32.39
CA PHE A 820 -44.54 15.47 -32.99
C PHE A 820 -44.50 15.17 -34.50
N PRO A 821 -45.30 15.88 -35.33
CA PRO A 821 -45.38 15.60 -36.77
C PRO A 821 -44.01 15.62 -37.48
N LYS A 822 -43.09 16.45 -37.01
CA LYS A 822 -41.72 16.60 -37.55
C LYS A 822 -40.65 15.81 -36.77
N GLY A 823 -41.05 14.96 -35.82
CA GLY A 823 -40.13 14.22 -34.93
C GLY A 823 -39.58 15.09 -33.80
N LEU A 824 -38.51 14.61 -33.14
CA LEU A 824 -37.93 15.23 -31.94
C LEU A 824 -36.96 16.38 -32.23
N ALA A 825 -36.28 16.38 -33.39
CA ALA A 825 -35.23 17.37 -33.67
C ALA A 825 -35.71 18.83 -33.57
N PRO A 826 -36.92 19.22 -34.06
CA PRO A 826 -37.42 20.57 -33.86
C PRO A 826 -37.69 20.93 -32.39
N LEU A 827 -38.02 19.93 -31.56
CA LEU A 827 -38.30 20.12 -30.14
C LEU A 827 -37.00 20.38 -29.37
N ALA A 828 -35.99 19.54 -29.60
CA ALA A 828 -34.65 19.73 -29.07
C ALA A 828 -34.06 21.08 -29.51
N GLN A 829 -34.19 21.44 -30.78
CA GLN A 829 -33.72 22.72 -31.30
C GLN A 829 -34.44 23.91 -30.65
N ALA A 830 -35.75 23.83 -30.42
CA ALA A 830 -36.49 24.89 -29.76
C ALA A 830 -36.02 25.12 -28.30
N ALA A 831 -35.61 24.07 -27.58
CA ALA A 831 -34.99 24.21 -26.28
C ALA A 831 -33.62 24.90 -26.38
N VAL A 832 -32.77 24.47 -27.33
CA VAL A 832 -31.46 25.08 -27.60
C VAL A 832 -31.58 26.56 -27.97
N ASP A 833 -32.53 26.92 -28.84
CA ASP A 833 -32.80 28.30 -29.25
C ASP A 833 -33.31 29.16 -28.07
N CYS A 834 -33.97 28.54 -27.09
CA CYS A 834 -34.36 29.16 -25.82
C CYS A 834 -33.19 29.26 -24.80
N GLY A 835 -32.02 28.71 -25.14
CA GLY A 835 -30.83 28.67 -24.29
C GLY A 835 -30.93 27.64 -23.17
N LEU A 836 -31.67 26.55 -23.38
CA LEU A 836 -31.73 25.37 -22.52
C LEU A 836 -31.00 24.20 -23.19
N ARG A 837 -30.39 23.34 -22.40
CA ARG A 837 -30.03 21.99 -22.85
C ARG A 837 -31.30 21.15 -22.94
N PHE A 838 -31.31 20.16 -23.83
CA PHE A 838 -32.42 19.23 -23.99
C PHE A 838 -31.99 17.81 -23.64
N GLY A 839 -32.85 17.13 -22.89
CA GLY A 839 -32.69 15.73 -22.51
C GLY A 839 -33.93 14.90 -22.80
N ILE A 840 -33.76 13.58 -22.81
CA ILE A 840 -34.81 12.62 -23.18
C ILE A 840 -34.82 11.38 -22.28
N TRP A 841 -36.01 10.86 -22.00
CA TRP A 841 -36.19 9.59 -21.28
C TRP A 841 -36.25 8.39 -22.23
N ILE A 842 -35.61 7.28 -21.83
CA ILE A 842 -35.65 5.98 -22.52
C ILE A 842 -35.76 4.83 -21.51
N GLU A 843 -36.33 3.70 -21.95
CA GLU A 843 -36.43 2.43 -21.18
C GLU A 843 -36.20 1.24 -22.15
N PRO A 844 -35.01 1.13 -22.75
CA PRO A 844 -34.77 0.24 -23.89
C PRO A 844 -35.00 -1.25 -23.55
N GLU A 845 -34.84 -1.63 -22.28
CA GLU A 845 -34.93 -3.01 -21.77
C GLU A 845 -36.37 -3.57 -21.74
N MET A 846 -37.39 -2.76 -22.03
CA MET A 846 -38.80 -3.11 -21.79
C MET A 846 -39.66 -3.09 -23.04
N VAL A 847 -40.71 -3.90 -23.03
CA VAL A 847 -41.69 -3.98 -24.11
C VAL A 847 -43.11 -4.15 -23.56
N ASN A 848 -44.10 -3.46 -24.15
CA ASN A 848 -45.51 -3.72 -23.84
C ASN A 848 -46.03 -4.84 -24.75
N PRO A 849 -46.92 -5.73 -24.26
CA PRO A 849 -47.64 -6.67 -25.14
C PRO A 849 -48.42 -5.97 -26.26
N LYS A 850 -48.84 -4.73 -26.01
CA LYS A 850 -49.44 -3.83 -27.00
C LYS A 850 -48.37 -2.91 -27.61
N SER A 851 -47.51 -3.50 -28.43
CA SER A 851 -46.47 -2.84 -29.23
C SER A 851 -46.28 -3.58 -30.55
N GLU A 852 -45.78 -2.90 -31.57
CA GLU A 852 -45.42 -3.54 -32.85
C GLU A 852 -44.27 -4.52 -32.65
N LEU A 853 -43.30 -4.17 -31.80
CA LEU A 853 -42.19 -5.06 -31.46
C LEU A 853 -42.68 -6.41 -30.92
N TYR A 854 -43.59 -6.41 -29.93
CA TYR A 854 -44.08 -7.65 -29.34
C TYR A 854 -44.98 -8.45 -30.29
N GLU A 855 -45.78 -7.77 -31.13
CA GLU A 855 -46.59 -8.43 -32.16
C GLU A 855 -45.73 -9.21 -33.15
N GLN A 856 -44.56 -8.67 -33.50
CA GLN A 856 -43.63 -9.29 -34.45
C GLN A 856 -42.69 -10.32 -33.79
N HIS A 857 -42.27 -10.04 -32.55
CA HIS A 857 -41.26 -10.81 -31.83
C HIS A 857 -41.70 -11.16 -30.40
N PRO A 858 -42.77 -11.96 -30.23
CA PRO A 858 -43.26 -12.33 -28.90
C PRO A 858 -42.28 -13.24 -28.13
N ASP A 859 -41.29 -13.82 -28.81
CA ASP A 859 -40.22 -14.66 -28.25
C ASP A 859 -39.02 -13.88 -27.72
N TRP A 860 -38.92 -12.57 -27.99
CA TRP A 860 -37.81 -11.71 -27.55
C TRP A 860 -37.88 -11.28 -26.08
N VAL A 861 -38.88 -11.74 -25.32
CA VAL A 861 -39.04 -11.40 -23.91
C VAL A 861 -38.53 -12.50 -22.99
N ILE A 862 -38.07 -12.12 -21.80
CA ILE A 862 -37.79 -13.06 -20.72
C ILE A 862 -39.12 -13.69 -20.26
N ARG A 863 -39.27 -14.99 -20.52
CA ARG A 863 -40.42 -15.80 -20.10
C ARG A 863 -40.10 -17.29 -20.15
N GLN A 864 -40.80 -18.07 -19.33
CA GLN A 864 -40.87 -19.52 -19.47
C GLN A 864 -41.96 -19.92 -20.49
N PRO A 865 -41.71 -20.89 -21.39
CA PRO A 865 -42.74 -21.39 -22.29
C PRO A 865 -43.89 -22.05 -21.52
N ASN A 866 -45.08 -22.10 -22.11
CA ASN A 866 -46.28 -22.74 -21.55
C ASN A 866 -46.74 -22.16 -20.20
N ARG A 867 -46.55 -20.85 -20.00
CA ARG A 867 -47.04 -20.08 -18.85
C ARG A 867 -47.72 -18.80 -19.33
N ASP A 868 -48.75 -18.37 -18.61
CA ASP A 868 -49.39 -17.08 -18.85
C ASP A 868 -48.41 -15.94 -18.55
N LEU A 869 -48.52 -14.82 -19.28
CA LEU A 869 -47.65 -13.66 -19.08
C LEU A 869 -47.95 -12.97 -17.74
N GLN A 870 -46.91 -12.75 -16.95
CA GLN A 870 -46.98 -11.92 -15.74
C GLN A 870 -46.48 -10.51 -16.04
N LEU A 871 -47.43 -9.58 -16.05
CA LEU A 871 -47.17 -8.17 -16.29
C LEU A 871 -47.02 -7.42 -14.96
N GLN A 872 -46.05 -6.51 -14.92
CA GLN A 872 -45.95 -5.45 -13.92
C GLN A 872 -45.89 -4.15 -14.70
N ARG A 873 -46.65 -3.12 -14.29
CA ARG A 873 -46.80 -1.87 -15.05
C ARG A 873 -47.15 -2.11 -16.54
N SER A 874 -47.94 -3.17 -16.81
CA SER A 874 -48.36 -3.60 -18.16
C SER A 874 -47.22 -3.89 -19.17
N GLN A 875 -45.97 -4.07 -18.72
CA GLN A 875 -44.81 -4.29 -19.59
C GLN A 875 -44.16 -5.66 -19.32
N LEU A 876 -43.21 -6.07 -20.15
CA LEU A 876 -42.34 -7.26 -20.08
C LEU A 876 -40.87 -6.81 -20.26
N ILE A 877 -39.93 -7.69 -19.92
CA ILE A 877 -38.49 -7.45 -20.08
C ILE A 877 -38.02 -8.11 -21.38
N LEU A 878 -37.23 -7.39 -22.17
CA LEU A 878 -36.56 -7.94 -23.34
C LEU A 878 -35.38 -8.82 -22.93
N ASP A 879 -35.19 -9.94 -23.63
CA ASP A 879 -34.14 -10.91 -23.37
C ASP A 879 -32.86 -10.51 -24.11
N ASN A 880 -32.05 -9.65 -23.49
CA ASN A 880 -30.82 -9.15 -24.09
C ASN A 880 -29.70 -10.23 -24.21
N THR A 881 -29.92 -11.48 -23.76
CA THR A 881 -29.02 -12.60 -24.10
C THR A 881 -29.08 -12.91 -25.60
N ARG A 882 -30.19 -12.55 -26.24
CA ARG A 882 -30.39 -12.63 -27.69
C ARG A 882 -29.72 -11.44 -28.43
N PRO A 883 -28.82 -11.70 -29.40
CA PRO A 883 -28.14 -10.63 -30.15
C PRO A 883 -29.07 -9.64 -30.86
N GLU A 884 -30.19 -10.10 -31.42
CA GLU A 884 -31.17 -9.26 -32.12
C GLU A 884 -31.86 -8.26 -31.18
N VAL A 885 -32.11 -8.66 -29.94
CA VAL A 885 -32.63 -7.77 -28.90
C VAL A 885 -31.61 -6.67 -28.59
N ARG A 886 -30.33 -7.02 -28.40
CA ARG A 886 -29.27 -6.02 -28.17
C ARG A 886 -29.13 -5.05 -29.34
N GLN A 887 -29.28 -5.54 -30.57
CA GLN A 887 -29.27 -4.69 -31.75
C GLN A 887 -30.46 -3.73 -31.75
N HIS A 888 -31.65 -4.19 -31.35
CA HIS A 888 -32.82 -3.34 -31.19
C HIS A 888 -32.61 -2.29 -30.09
N GLU A 889 -32.19 -2.68 -28.89
CA GLU A 889 -31.90 -1.77 -27.78
C GLU A 889 -30.85 -0.71 -28.19
N TRP A 890 -29.80 -1.12 -28.89
CA TRP A 890 -28.82 -0.19 -29.46
C TRP A 890 -29.45 0.78 -30.47
N ALA A 891 -30.35 0.30 -31.34
CA ALA A 891 -31.03 1.17 -32.30
C ALA A 891 -31.93 2.21 -31.61
N VAL A 892 -32.58 1.83 -30.50
CA VAL A 892 -33.36 2.74 -29.65
C VAL A 892 -32.47 3.83 -29.07
N ILE A 893 -31.39 3.43 -28.40
CA ILE A 893 -30.42 4.35 -27.79
C ILE A 893 -29.85 5.28 -28.85
N ASN A 894 -29.31 4.73 -29.94
CA ASN A 894 -28.70 5.51 -31.01
C ASN A 894 -29.71 6.44 -31.71
N GLY A 895 -30.95 6.00 -31.88
CA GLY A 895 -32.02 6.81 -32.48
C GLY A 895 -32.43 7.98 -31.60
N ALA A 896 -32.54 7.79 -30.28
CA ALA A 896 -32.92 8.84 -29.34
C ALA A 896 -31.78 9.83 -29.05
N LEU A 897 -30.58 9.31 -28.74
CA LEU A 897 -29.42 10.13 -28.38
C LEU A 897 -28.74 10.77 -29.62
N GLY A 898 -28.92 10.19 -30.80
CA GLY A 898 -28.42 10.74 -32.07
C GLY A 898 -29.23 11.91 -32.63
N VAL A 899 -30.34 12.31 -31.98
CA VAL A 899 -31.11 13.50 -32.39
C VAL A 899 -30.30 14.76 -32.10
N PRO A 900 -30.05 15.63 -33.11
CA PRO A 900 -29.33 16.88 -32.89
C PRO A 900 -29.98 17.74 -31.79
N GLY A 901 -29.17 18.17 -30.82
CA GLY A 901 -29.59 18.97 -29.66
C GLY A 901 -29.87 18.18 -28.38
N VAL A 902 -29.96 16.84 -28.44
CA VAL A 902 -29.99 15.99 -27.23
C VAL A 902 -28.61 15.99 -26.58
N SER A 903 -28.56 16.31 -25.29
CA SER A 903 -27.33 16.42 -24.50
C SER A 903 -27.46 15.80 -23.10
N TYR A 904 -28.57 15.10 -22.86
CA TYR A 904 -28.85 14.41 -21.61
C TYR A 904 -29.83 13.24 -21.86
N ALA A 905 -29.70 12.14 -21.14
CA ALA A 905 -30.71 11.08 -21.13
C ALA A 905 -30.94 10.47 -19.75
N LYS A 906 -32.21 10.18 -19.43
CA LYS A 906 -32.61 9.36 -18.28
C LYS A 906 -32.90 7.95 -18.78
N TRP A 907 -32.07 7.00 -18.38
CA TRP A 907 -32.24 5.58 -18.73
C TRP A 907 -32.94 4.87 -17.59
N ASP A 908 -34.16 4.40 -17.84
CA ASP A 908 -35.03 3.79 -16.83
C ASP A 908 -35.21 2.28 -17.01
N ALA A 909 -35.72 1.62 -15.98
CA ALA A 909 -36.13 0.21 -15.97
C ALA A 909 -37.15 -0.05 -14.84
N ASN A 910 -38.43 -0.25 -15.19
CA ASN A 910 -39.53 -0.20 -14.23
C ASN A 910 -40.09 -1.56 -13.77
N ARG A 911 -39.49 -2.69 -14.15
CA ARG A 911 -39.88 -4.01 -13.59
C ARG A 911 -38.70 -4.97 -13.38
N TYR A 912 -38.84 -5.83 -12.38
CA TYR A 912 -37.97 -6.97 -12.17
C TYR A 912 -38.47 -8.23 -12.90
N VAL A 913 -37.60 -9.25 -12.95
CA VAL A 913 -37.90 -10.54 -13.58
C VAL A 913 -38.83 -11.35 -12.67
N THR A 914 -39.97 -11.78 -13.20
CA THR A 914 -40.94 -12.63 -12.48
C THR A 914 -41.07 -14.03 -13.07
N GLN A 915 -40.68 -14.21 -14.33
CA GLN A 915 -40.75 -15.48 -15.05
C GLN A 915 -39.41 -15.75 -15.75
N PRO A 916 -38.32 -15.97 -14.98
CA PRO A 916 -36.99 -16.12 -15.57
C PRO A 916 -36.95 -17.30 -16.52
N GLY A 917 -36.59 -17.04 -17.76
CA GLY A 917 -36.48 -18.03 -18.83
C GLY A 917 -36.15 -17.32 -20.14
N SER A 918 -35.22 -17.90 -20.90
CA SER A 918 -34.85 -17.41 -22.22
C SER A 918 -35.32 -18.40 -23.26
N SER A 919 -35.96 -17.90 -24.32
CA SER A 919 -36.30 -18.71 -25.49
C SER A 919 -35.08 -18.93 -26.41
N TYR A 920 -34.00 -18.18 -26.19
CA TYR A 920 -32.77 -18.20 -26.98
C TYR A 920 -31.71 -19.14 -26.38
N LEU A 921 -31.55 -19.13 -25.05
CA LEU A 921 -30.59 -20.01 -24.37
C LEU A 921 -31.00 -21.48 -24.46
N SER A 922 -30.02 -22.37 -24.55
CA SER A 922 -30.25 -23.82 -24.48
C SER A 922 -30.80 -24.25 -23.11
N ALA A 923 -31.33 -25.47 -23.02
CA ALA A 923 -31.83 -26.01 -21.75
C ALA A 923 -30.75 -26.05 -20.65
N GLN A 924 -29.49 -26.31 -21.03
CA GLN A 924 -28.34 -26.37 -20.12
C GLN A 924 -27.84 -24.99 -19.69
N GLN A 925 -28.19 -23.92 -20.43
CA GLN A 925 -27.72 -22.56 -20.19
C GLN A 925 -28.80 -21.64 -19.61
N GLN A 926 -30.00 -22.15 -19.28
CA GLN A 926 -31.08 -21.30 -18.74
C GLN A 926 -30.66 -20.49 -17.50
N THR A 927 -29.76 -21.03 -16.68
CA THR A 927 -29.19 -20.36 -15.50
C THR A 927 -28.19 -19.26 -15.85
N HIS A 928 -27.64 -19.23 -17.08
CA HIS A 928 -26.73 -18.20 -17.55
C HIS A 928 -27.44 -16.85 -17.72
N LEU A 929 -28.78 -16.87 -17.92
CA LEU A 929 -29.62 -15.69 -18.10
C LEU A 929 -29.26 -14.55 -17.14
N TRP A 930 -29.08 -14.85 -15.86
CA TRP A 930 -28.83 -13.82 -14.85
C TRP A 930 -27.50 -13.09 -15.02
N ILE A 931 -26.44 -13.83 -15.33
CA ILE A 931 -25.08 -13.29 -15.46
C ILE A 931 -24.92 -12.65 -16.83
N ASP A 932 -25.35 -13.35 -17.88
CA ASP A 932 -25.22 -12.88 -19.25
C ASP A 932 -26.10 -11.66 -19.49
N TYR A 933 -27.31 -11.56 -18.89
CA TYR A 933 -28.13 -10.36 -19.03
C TYR A 933 -27.40 -9.12 -18.54
N THR A 934 -26.81 -9.19 -17.35
CA THR A 934 -26.12 -8.05 -16.75
C THR A 934 -24.84 -7.70 -17.52
N ARG A 935 -24.06 -8.70 -17.97
CA ARG A 935 -22.87 -8.46 -18.81
C ARG A 935 -23.23 -7.75 -20.12
N HIS A 936 -24.26 -8.23 -20.81
CA HIS A 936 -24.74 -7.61 -22.04
C HIS A 936 -25.33 -6.22 -21.84
N LEU A 937 -25.98 -5.97 -20.69
CA LEU A 937 -26.42 -4.62 -20.32
C LEU A 937 -25.22 -3.68 -20.15
N TYR A 938 -24.15 -4.12 -19.50
CA TYR A 938 -22.91 -3.33 -19.40
C TYR A 938 -22.25 -3.08 -20.74
N ASP A 939 -22.25 -4.03 -21.67
CA ASP A 939 -21.74 -3.80 -23.02
C ASP A 939 -22.51 -2.67 -23.72
N LEU A 940 -23.84 -2.62 -23.56
CA LEU A 940 -24.67 -1.54 -24.10
C LEU A 940 -24.43 -0.20 -23.40
N MET A 941 -24.31 -0.19 -22.08
CA MET A 941 -24.00 1.02 -21.31
C MET A 941 -22.63 1.59 -21.69
N LYS A 942 -21.61 0.74 -21.77
CA LYS A 942 -20.26 1.09 -22.24
C LYS A 942 -20.29 1.66 -23.65
N LYS A 943 -20.92 0.95 -24.59
CA LYS A 943 -21.06 1.41 -25.97
C LYS A 943 -21.78 2.75 -26.07
N THR A 944 -22.78 2.98 -25.22
CA THR A 944 -23.50 4.25 -25.13
C THR A 944 -22.58 5.38 -24.67
N ALA A 945 -21.82 5.15 -23.61
CA ALA A 945 -20.88 6.14 -23.10
C ALA A 945 -19.78 6.49 -24.12
N GLU A 946 -19.26 5.50 -24.84
CA GLU A 946 -18.25 5.69 -25.88
C GLU A 946 -18.79 6.41 -27.13
N ALA A 947 -20.01 6.10 -27.55
CA ALA A 947 -20.61 6.70 -28.74
C ALA A 947 -21.17 8.12 -28.50
N PHE A 948 -21.56 8.43 -27.27
CA PHE A 948 -22.13 9.71 -26.88
C PHE A 948 -21.34 10.34 -25.71
N PRO A 949 -20.06 10.71 -25.93
CA PRO A 949 -19.18 11.25 -24.89
C PRO A 949 -19.70 12.58 -24.30
N GLU A 950 -20.45 13.37 -25.08
CA GLU A 950 -20.99 14.68 -24.69
C GLU A 950 -22.43 14.63 -24.11
N VAL A 951 -23.04 13.44 -24.04
CA VAL A 951 -24.40 13.27 -23.50
C VAL A 951 -24.30 12.83 -22.04
N GLU A 952 -24.85 13.64 -21.14
CA GLU A 952 -24.98 13.29 -19.73
C GLU A 952 -26.01 12.17 -19.53
N LEU A 953 -25.72 11.17 -18.71
CA LEU A 953 -26.61 10.02 -18.50
C LEU A 953 -27.00 9.89 -17.02
N MET A 954 -28.31 9.79 -16.76
CA MET A 954 -28.88 9.44 -15.46
C MET A 954 -29.35 8.00 -15.44
N LEU A 955 -28.86 7.24 -14.47
CA LEU A 955 -29.30 5.88 -14.19
C LEU A 955 -30.60 5.91 -13.38
N CYS A 956 -31.63 5.21 -13.86
CA CYS A 956 -32.92 5.11 -13.20
C CYS A 956 -33.43 3.67 -13.31
N SER A 957 -34.18 3.24 -12.30
CA SER A 957 -34.81 1.92 -12.27
C SER A 957 -36.03 1.99 -11.37
N GLY A 958 -37.03 2.76 -11.80
CA GLY A 958 -38.18 3.18 -10.99
C GLY A 958 -37.74 3.76 -9.64
N GLY A 959 -36.90 4.80 -9.67
CA GLY A 959 -36.11 5.21 -8.51
C GLY A 959 -34.82 4.42 -8.38
N GLY A 960 -34.44 4.09 -7.14
CA GLY A 960 -33.15 3.51 -6.78
C GLY A 960 -33.01 2.00 -7.01
N GLY A 961 -33.87 1.39 -7.84
CA GLY A 961 -33.92 -0.08 -8.02
C GLY A 961 -32.68 -0.70 -8.68
N ARG A 962 -31.75 0.11 -9.17
CA ARG A 962 -30.46 -0.28 -9.76
C ARG A 962 -29.47 0.87 -9.65
N VAL A 963 -28.81 0.94 -8.49
CA VAL A 963 -27.74 1.91 -8.18
C VAL A 963 -26.51 1.16 -7.66
N ASP A 964 -25.44 1.13 -8.44
CA ASP A 964 -24.16 0.48 -8.13
C ASP A 964 -23.02 1.03 -9.00
N TYR A 965 -21.77 0.81 -8.58
CA TYR A 965 -20.58 1.24 -9.32
C TYR A 965 -20.28 0.43 -10.60
N GLY A 966 -20.95 -0.71 -10.80
CA GLY A 966 -20.87 -1.46 -12.05
C GLY A 966 -21.59 -0.74 -13.19
N ALA A 967 -22.77 -0.18 -12.93
CA ALA A 967 -23.46 0.70 -13.88
C ALA A 967 -22.91 2.13 -13.86
N LEU A 968 -22.73 2.72 -12.67
CA LEU A 968 -22.41 4.16 -12.54
C LEU A 968 -21.10 4.59 -13.20
N GLN A 969 -20.15 3.69 -13.46
CA GLN A 969 -18.96 4.02 -14.26
C GLN A 969 -19.28 4.53 -15.68
N TYR A 970 -20.49 4.28 -16.19
CA TYR A 970 -20.97 4.75 -17.49
C TYR A 970 -21.93 5.94 -17.39
N PHE A 971 -22.36 6.31 -16.18
CA PHE A 971 -23.38 7.32 -15.90
C PHE A 971 -22.83 8.48 -15.06
N HIS A 972 -23.45 9.63 -15.18
CA HIS A 972 -23.07 10.83 -14.45
C HIS A 972 -23.71 10.91 -13.07
N ASP A 973 -24.92 10.35 -12.95
CA ASP A 973 -25.74 10.39 -11.73
C ASP A 973 -26.88 9.35 -11.81
N PHE A 974 -27.65 9.26 -10.74
CA PHE A 974 -28.82 8.39 -10.65
C PHE A 974 -30.03 9.08 -10.01
N TRP A 975 -31.20 8.52 -10.27
CA TRP A 975 -32.46 8.89 -9.63
C TRP A 975 -32.67 8.06 -8.35
N PRO A 976 -32.55 8.64 -7.14
CA PRO A 976 -32.50 7.84 -5.91
C PRO A 976 -33.81 7.20 -5.50
N SER A 977 -34.95 7.81 -5.85
CA SER A 977 -36.29 7.35 -5.48
C SER A 977 -37.36 8.11 -6.24
N ASP A 978 -38.45 7.45 -6.64
CA ASP A 978 -39.66 8.16 -7.10
C ASP A 978 -40.36 8.93 -5.97
N ASN A 979 -40.01 8.66 -4.70
CA ASN A 979 -40.48 9.46 -3.58
C ASN A 979 -39.71 10.78 -3.52
N THR A 980 -40.41 11.86 -3.83
CA THR A 980 -39.89 13.23 -3.82
C THR A 980 -40.37 14.06 -2.63
N ASP A 981 -41.02 13.44 -1.63
CA ASP A 981 -41.34 14.12 -0.38
C ASP A 981 -40.04 14.56 0.32
N ALA A 982 -39.84 15.87 0.43
CA ALA A 982 -38.64 16.46 1.01
C ALA A 982 -38.32 15.91 2.41
N LEU A 983 -39.33 15.61 3.24
CA LEU A 983 -39.08 15.05 4.58
C LEU A 983 -38.51 13.64 4.51
N ARG A 984 -38.94 12.83 3.54
CA ARG A 984 -38.41 11.49 3.30
C ARG A 984 -37.03 11.54 2.65
N ARG A 985 -36.85 12.47 1.71
CA ARG A 985 -35.57 12.68 1.02
C ARG A 985 -34.44 13.12 1.95
N VAL A 986 -34.69 13.82 3.05
CA VAL A 986 -33.65 14.09 4.07
C VAL A 986 -33.02 12.79 4.57
N ARG A 987 -33.84 11.79 4.93
CA ARG A 987 -33.36 10.48 5.42
C ARG A 987 -32.69 9.69 4.30
N MET A 988 -33.35 9.53 3.17
CA MET A 988 -32.81 8.75 2.05
C MET A 988 -31.47 9.31 1.54
N GLN A 989 -31.34 10.63 1.38
CA GLN A 989 -30.09 11.24 0.95
C GLN A 989 -28.98 11.08 1.98
N TRP A 990 -29.31 11.14 3.28
CA TRP A 990 -28.36 10.82 4.34
C TRP A 990 -27.85 9.38 4.20
N ASP A 991 -28.76 8.42 4.03
CA ASP A 991 -28.40 7.00 3.99
C ASP A 991 -27.69 6.60 2.69
N TYR A 992 -28.07 7.16 1.53
CA TYR A 992 -27.29 7.02 0.29
C TYR A 992 -25.89 7.61 0.41
N SER A 993 -25.70 8.70 1.18
CA SER A 993 -24.40 9.34 1.36
C SER A 993 -23.38 8.50 2.13
N TYR A 994 -23.75 7.34 2.67
CA TYR A 994 -22.74 6.41 3.19
C TYR A 994 -21.82 5.90 2.08
N PHE A 995 -22.35 5.75 0.87
CA PHE A 995 -21.65 5.12 -0.25
C PHE A 995 -21.46 6.07 -1.43
N PHE A 996 -22.46 6.90 -1.76
CA PHE A 996 -22.48 7.67 -3.00
C PHE A 996 -22.27 9.18 -2.77
N PRO A 997 -21.40 9.84 -3.56
CA PRO A 997 -21.22 11.28 -3.46
C PRO A 997 -22.48 12.04 -3.90
N SER A 998 -22.69 13.23 -3.34
CA SER A 998 -23.83 14.13 -3.62
C SER A 998 -24.00 14.48 -5.09
N ILE A 999 -22.91 14.60 -5.85
CA ILE A 999 -22.95 14.86 -7.31
C ILE A 999 -23.69 13.77 -8.09
N ALA A 1000 -23.64 12.52 -7.61
CA ALA A 1000 -24.29 11.38 -8.25
C ALA A 1000 -25.78 11.27 -7.88
N MET A 1001 -26.24 11.96 -6.83
CA MET A 1001 -27.61 11.83 -6.32
C MET A 1001 -28.51 12.95 -6.83
N CYS A 1002 -29.48 12.63 -7.68
CA CYS A 1002 -30.47 13.62 -8.12
C CYS A 1002 -31.55 13.89 -7.07
N SER A 1003 -31.88 15.16 -6.84
CA SER A 1003 -32.94 15.56 -5.92
C SER A 1003 -33.81 16.65 -6.54
N HIS A 1004 -35.05 16.31 -6.83
CA HIS A 1004 -35.99 17.19 -7.53
C HIS A 1004 -37.07 17.72 -6.59
N VAL A 1005 -37.40 19.00 -6.77
CA VAL A 1005 -38.52 19.66 -6.10
C VAL A 1005 -39.82 19.33 -6.82
N THR A 1006 -40.81 18.82 -6.07
CA THR A 1006 -42.17 18.51 -6.54
C THR A 1006 -43.22 19.00 -5.53
N HIS A 1007 -44.50 18.71 -5.76
CA HIS A 1007 -45.58 18.94 -4.77
C HIS A 1007 -45.72 17.77 -3.76
N SER A 1008 -44.90 16.73 -3.83
CA SER A 1008 -45.05 15.53 -3.00
C SER A 1008 -44.96 15.87 -1.50
N GLY A 1009 -45.83 15.24 -0.71
CA GLY A 1009 -45.95 15.49 0.72
C GLY A 1009 -46.53 16.87 1.10
N ASN A 1010 -46.87 17.73 0.12
CA ASN A 1010 -47.37 19.09 0.34
C ASN A 1010 -46.48 19.92 1.28
N ARG A 1011 -45.16 19.84 1.08
CA ARG A 1011 -44.16 20.50 1.94
C ARG A 1011 -44.05 21.99 1.59
N PRO A 1012 -43.70 22.86 2.56
CA PRO A 1012 -43.37 24.25 2.27
C PRO A 1012 -42.29 24.33 1.19
N MET A 1013 -42.50 25.18 0.17
CA MET A 1013 -41.61 25.23 -1.00
C MET A 1013 -40.15 25.50 -0.61
N HIS A 1014 -39.92 26.39 0.36
CA HIS A 1014 -38.59 26.70 0.88
C HIS A 1014 -37.87 25.48 1.48
N PHE A 1015 -38.60 24.61 2.18
CA PHE A 1015 -38.03 23.38 2.73
C PHE A 1015 -37.70 22.40 1.61
N ALA A 1016 -38.61 22.22 0.65
CA ALA A 1016 -38.40 21.31 -0.47
C ALA A 1016 -37.20 21.71 -1.34
N THR A 1017 -37.07 23.00 -1.67
CA THR A 1017 -35.90 23.52 -2.39
C THR A 1017 -34.62 23.36 -1.58
N SER A 1018 -34.65 23.61 -0.26
CA SER A 1018 -33.49 23.45 0.60
C SER A 1018 -32.97 22.01 0.66
N VAL A 1019 -33.89 21.01 0.73
CA VAL A 1019 -33.51 19.59 0.70
C VAL A 1019 -32.91 19.21 -0.66
N ALA A 1020 -33.53 19.66 -1.76
CA ALA A 1020 -33.02 19.40 -3.10
C ALA A 1020 -31.62 20.00 -3.34
N MET A 1021 -31.33 21.17 -2.75
CA MET A 1021 -30.04 21.85 -2.85
C MET A 1021 -28.89 21.10 -2.15
N SER A 1022 -29.17 20.08 -1.34
CA SER A 1022 -28.13 19.28 -0.67
C SER A 1022 -27.59 18.11 -1.52
N ALA A 1023 -28.05 17.97 -2.76
CA ALA A 1023 -27.55 16.99 -3.73
C ALA A 1023 -27.51 17.62 -5.13
N ARG A 1024 -27.62 16.85 -6.22
CA ARG A 1024 -27.79 17.41 -7.58
C ARG A 1024 -29.20 17.96 -7.74
N PHE A 1025 -29.33 19.29 -7.71
CA PHE A 1025 -30.61 20.00 -7.71
C PHE A 1025 -31.34 19.88 -9.06
N GLY A 1026 -32.63 19.58 -8.99
CA GLY A 1026 -33.55 19.71 -10.11
C GLY A 1026 -34.97 20.02 -9.65
N MET A 1027 -35.89 20.03 -10.61
CA MET A 1027 -37.30 20.29 -10.40
C MET A 1027 -38.13 19.33 -11.25
N ASP A 1028 -39.28 18.92 -10.76
CA ASP A 1028 -40.28 18.15 -11.50
C ASP A 1028 -41.65 18.70 -11.12
N ILE A 1029 -42.02 19.81 -11.77
CA ILE A 1029 -43.17 20.64 -11.41
C ILE A 1029 -43.52 21.60 -12.55
N ASP A 1030 -44.80 21.90 -12.75
CA ASP A 1030 -45.20 22.98 -13.67
C ASP A 1030 -44.85 24.34 -13.03
N VAL A 1031 -43.68 24.87 -13.38
CA VAL A 1031 -43.21 26.17 -12.87
C VAL A 1031 -44.15 27.32 -13.27
N ALA A 1032 -44.96 27.17 -14.33
CA ALA A 1032 -45.91 28.19 -14.76
C ALA A 1032 -47.15 28.24 -13.85
N SER A 1033 -47.51 27.14 -13.19
CA SER A 1033 -48.66 27.09 -12.27
C SER A 1033 -48.34 27.50 -10.84
N LEU A 1034 -47.05 27.66 -10.49
CA LEU A 1034 -46.63 28.10 -9.16
C LEU A 1034 -47.17 29.49 -8.79
N SER A 1035 -47.51 29.66 -7.51
CA SER A 1035 -47.83 30.98 -6.96
C SER A 1035 -46.66 31.94 -7.14
N ALA A 1036 -46.90 33.25 -7.12
CA ALA A 1036 -45.82 34.25 -7.25
C ALA A 1036 -44.78 34.10 -6.13
N ALA A 1037 -45.20 33.75 -4.91
CA ALA A 1037 -44.32 33.52 -3.78
C ALA A 1037 -43.46 32.26 -3.97
N ASP A 1038 -44.07 31.11 -4.30
CA ASP A 1038 -43.32 29.86 -4.51
C ASP A 1038 -42.37 29.96 -5.69
N ARG A 1039 -42.77 30.66 -6.75
CA ARG A 1039 -41.91 30.93 -7.90
C ARG A 1039 -40.70 31.79 -7.53
N ALA A 1040 -40.88 32.78 -6.64
CA ALA A 1040 -39.76 33.57 -6.13
C ALA A 1040 -38.82 32.72 -5.27
N VAL A 1041 -39.36 31.84 -4.43
CA VAL A 1041 -38.58 30.87 -3.63
C VAL A 1041 -37.76 29.94 -4.53
N CYS A 1042 -38.38 29.29 -5.52
CA CYS A 1042 -37.68 28.39 -6.43
C CYS A 1042 -36.59 29.09 -7.26
N ARG A 1043 -36.84 30.32 -7.70
CA ARG A 1043 -35.83 31.12 -8.42
C ARG A 1043 -34.63 31.43 -7.52
N ASN A 1044 -34.90 31.90 -6.29
CA ASN A 1044 -33.86 32.14 -5.30
C ASN A 1044 -33.07 30.87 -5.00
N ALA A 1045 -33.72 29.70 -4.93
CA ALA A 1045 -33.04 28.42 -4.75
C ALA A 1045 -32.07 28.10 -5.89
N ILE A 1046 -32.50 28.27 -7.15
CA ILE A 1046 -31.65 28.04 -8.33
C ILE A 1046 -30.45 29.00 -8.34
N ASP A 1047 -30.70 30.29 -8.08
CA ASP A 1047 -29.65 31.32 -8.05
C ASP A 1047 -28.64 31.05 -6.93
N SER A 1048 -29.11 30.74 -5.72
CA SER A 1048 -28.28 30.33 -4.58
C SER A 1048 -27.50 29.05 -4.89
N TYR A 1049 -28.15 28.02 -5.44
CA TYR A 1049 -27.52 26.74 -5.73
C TYR A 1049 -26.36 26.90 -6.71
N LYS A 1050 -26.48 27.75 -7.73
CA LYS A 1050 -25.38 28.02 -8.66
C LYS A 1050 -24.14 28.62 -7.99
N GLN A 1051 -24.29 29.33 -6.87
CA GLN A 1051 -23.15 29.86 -6.10
C GLN A 1051 -22.46 28.78 -5.24
N ILE A 1052 -23.21 27.77 -4.81
CA ILE A 1052 -22.72 26.76 -3.87
C ILE A 1052 -22.51 25.36 -4.47
N ARG A 1053 -22.99 25.11 -5.70
CA ARG A 1053 -23.08 23.75 -6.27
C ARG A 1053 -21.74 23.04 -6.34
N GLU A 1054 -20.64 23.77 -6.57
CA GLU A 1054 -19.32 23.16 -6.61
C GLU A 1054 -18.94 22.59 -5.23
N VAL A 1055 -19.22 23.33 -4.16
CA VAL A 1055 -19.01 22.85 -2.79
C VAL A 1055 -19.91 21.65 -2.50
N VAL A 1056 -21.19 21.73 -2.86
CA VAL A 1056 -22.16 20.65 -2.60
C VAL A 1056 -21.82 19.39 -3.37
N GLN A 1057 -21.48 19.50 -4.65
CA GLN A 1057 -21.29 18.36 -5.55
C GLN A 1057 -19.88 17.75 -5.40
N LEU A 1058 -18.84 18.58 -5.27
CA LEU A 1058 -17.45 18.14 -5.29
C LEU A 1058 -16.78 18.11 -3.91
N GLY A 1059 -17.35 18.83 -2.93
CA GLY A 1059 -16.79 18.92 -1.59
C GLY A 1059 -16.89 17.62 -0.79
N ASP A 1060 -16.16 17.61 0.32
CA ASP A 1060 -16.20 16.54 1.30
C ASP A 1060 -17.41 16.72 2.23
N MET A 1061 -18.25 15.70 2.28
CA MET A 1061 -19.46 15.68 3.08
C MET A 1061 -19.18 15.22 4.51
N TYR A 1062 -19.74 15.96 5.46
CA TYR A 1062 -19.76 15.65 6.88
C TYR A 1062 -21.21 15.50 7.34
N ARG A 1063 -21.54 14.33 7.85
CA ARG A 1063 -22.79 14.01 8.53
C ARG A 1063 -22.65 14.40 10.00
N VAL A 1064 -23.38 15.44 10.43
CA VAL A 1064 -23.17 16.10 11.73
C VAL A 1064 -24.25 15.71 12.73
N GLU A 1065 -25.53 15.85 12.35
CA GLU A 1065 -26.68 15.46 13.19
C GLU A 1065 -27.62 14.57 12.36
N PRO A 1066 -27.88 13.31 12.78
CA PRO A 1066 -28.62 12.34 11.98
C PRO A 1066 -30.13 12.66 11.93
N PRO A 1067 -30.84 12.28 10.85
CA PRO A 1067 -32.28 12.54 10.70
C PRO A 1067 -33.18 11.48 11.35
N HIS A 1068 -32.61 10.37 11.80
CA HIS A 1068 -33.33 9.23 12.38
C HIS A 1068 -33.69 9.52 13.84
N ASP A 1069 -34.98 9.67 14.11
CA ASP A 1069 -35.56 9.96 15.44
C ASP A 1069 -35.05 11.24 16.13
N ALA A 1070 -34.49 12.17 15.36
CA ALA A 1070 -34.03 13.46 15.84
C ALA A 1070 -34.95 14.62 15.39
N PRO A 1071 -35.00 15.72 16.17
CA PRO A 1071 -35.72 16.94 15.80
C PRO A 1071 -35.05 17.74 14.66
N ARG A 1072 -33.76 17.50 14.38
CA ARG A 1072 -32.96 18.25 13.40
C ARG A 1072 -31.96 17.33 12.70
N CYS A 1073 -31.74 17.58 11.42
CA CYS A 1073 -30.69 16.95 10.61
C CYS A 1073 -29.70 18.02 10.15
N VAL A 1074 -28.40 17.72 10.26
CA VAL A 1074 -27.33 18.63 9.84
C VAL A 1074 -26.28 17.88 9.05
N GLN A 1075 -25.94 18.43 7.88
CA GLN A 1075 -24.78 18.01 7.11
C GLN A 1075 -24.05 19.23 6.54
N ASN A 1076 -22.74 19.13 6.36
CA ASN A 1076 -21.97 20.19 5.68
C ASN A 1076 -21.02 19.63 4.63
N TYR A 1077 -20.73 20.45 3.63
CA TYR A 1077 -19.78 20.16 2.57
C TYR A 1077 -18.61 21.13 2.69
N VAL A 1078 -17.38 20.66 2.46
CA VAL A 1078 -16.16 21.49 2.55
C VAL A 1078 -15.29 21.28 1.31
N THR A 1079 -14.77 22.35 0.73
CA THR A 1079 -13.82 22.27 -0.38
C THR A 1079 -12.48 21.67 0.07
N ALA A 1080 -11.76 21.01 -0.83
CA ALA A 1080 -10.47 20.36 -0.52
C ALA A 1080 -9.41 21.31 0.05
N ASP A 1081 -9.44 22.58 -0.34
CA ASP A 1081 -8.54 23.63 0.15
C ASP A 1081 -9.01 24.26 1.48
N LEU A 1082 -10.12 23.76 2.04
CA LEU A 1082 -10.77 24.22 3.28
C LEU A 1082 -11.17 25.71 3.27
N SER A 1083 -11.26 26.36 2.11
CA SER A 1083 -11.59 27.79 2.03
C SER A 1083 -13.09 28.05 2.05
N HIS A 1084 -13.91 27.07 1.68
CA HIS A 1084 -15.34 27.25 1.49
C HIS A 1084 -16.11 26.04 2.03
N ALA A 1085 -17.11 26.27 2.88
CA ALA A 1085 -18.03 25.24 3.35
C ALA A 1085 -19.49 25.69 3.26
N VAL A 1086 -20.40 24.73 3.09
CA VAL A 1086 -21.85 24.95 3.12
C VAL A 1086 -22.51 23.99 4.10
N VAL A 1087 -23.25 24.54 5.05
CA VAL A 1087 -23.97 23.81 6.11
C VAL A 1087 -25.46 23.81 5.82
N PHE A 1088 -26.05 22.62 5.69
CA PHE A 1088 -27.49 22.43 5.58
C PHE A 1088 -28.06 22.01 6.92
N ILE A 1089 -29.07 22.75 7.39
CA ILE A 1089 -29.73 22.52 8.66
C ILE A 1089 -31.22 22.34 8.38
N PHE A 1090 -31.74 21.13 8.58
CA PHE A 1090 -33.15 20.79 8.36
C PHE A 1090 -33.83 20.57 9.71
N GLN A 1091 -34.78 21.43 10.07
CA GLN A 1091 -35.61 21.24 11.25
C GLN A 1091 -36.77 20.29 10.91
N LEU A 1092 -36.82 19.13 11.56
CA LEU A 1092 -37.76 18.05 11.27
C LEU A 1092 -38.96 18.03 12.23
N GLN A 1093 -38.76 18.51 13.46
CA GLN A 1093 -39.80 18.61 14.50
C GLN A 1093 -39.75 19.98 15.17
N ASP A 1094 -40.85 20.41 15.82
CA ASP A 1094 -40.91 21.67 16.56
C ASP A 1094 -40.10 21.57 17.86
N GLU A 1095 -38.85 21.99 17.83
CA GLU A 1095 -37.96 21.98 19.00
C GLU A 1095 -36.85 23.02 18.88
N THR A 1096 -36.61 23.79 19.94
CA THR A 1096 -35.51 24.75 20.00
C THR A 1096 -34.23 24.07 20.44
N LEU A 1097 -33.29 23.90 19.52
CA LEU A 1097 -31.99 23.29 19.77
C LEU A 1097 -30.87 24.34 19.83
N GLY A 1098 -29.76 23.94 20.45
CA GLY A 1098 -28.55 24.76 20.55
C GLY A 1098 -27.82 24.96 19.21
N PRO A 1099 -26.70 25.70 19.22
CA PRO A 1099 -25.90 25.96 18.02
C PRO A 1099 -25.42 24.69 17.31
N VAL A 1100 -25.40 24.75 15.98
CA VAL A 1100 -24.90 23.69 15.09
C VAL A 1100 -23.39 23.80 14.95
N LYS A 1101 -22.67 22.70 15.16
CA LYS A 1101 -21.21 22.65 15.08
C LYS A 1101 -20.78 22.03 13.75
N PRO A 1102 -20.46 22.82 12.70
CA PRO A 1102 -19.94 22.26 11.46
C PRO A 1102 -18.64 21.49 11.70
N GLN A 1103 -18.28 20.61 10.77
CA GLN A 1103 -17.03 19.84 10.83
C GLN A 1103 -16.16 20.07 9.59
N GLY A 1104 -14.88 19.72 9.68
CA GLY A 1104 -13.96 19.75 8.55
C GLY A 1104 -13.39 21.11 8.19
N LEU A 1105 -13.50 22.12 9.07
CA LEU A 1105 -12.91 23.44 8.83
C LEU A 1105 -11.43 23.49 9.24
N ASP A 1106 -10.65 24.39 8.63
CA ASP A 1106 -9.31 24.71 9.11
C ASP A 1106 -9.41 25.51 10.42
N PRO A 1107 -8.90 25.02 11.55
CA PRO A 1107 -9.05 25.69 12.84
C PRO A 1107 -8.42 27.09 12.88
N ASN A 1108 -7.42 27.36 12.02
CA ASN A 1108 -6.66 28.60 12.02
C ASN A 1108 -7.19 29.64 11.02
N ARG A 1109 -8.10 29.26 10.12
CA ARG A 1109 -8.74 30.19 9.18
C ARG A 1109 -9.92 30.90 9.82
N THR A 1110 -10.21 32.10 9.35
CA THR A 1110 -11.42 32.84 9.70
C THR A 1110 -12.41 32.74 8.55
N TYR A 1111 -13.67 32.45 8.87
CA TYR A 1111 -14.76 32.27 7.90
C TYR A 1111 -15.85 33.31 8.14
N THR A 1112 -16.27 33.97 7.06
CA THR A 1112 -17.46 34.84 7.06
C THR A 1112 -18.71 33.98 6.93
N ILE A 1113 -19.67 34.22 7.79
CA ILE A 1113 -20.92 33.46 7.92
C ILE A 1113 -22.02 34.19 7.15
N THR A 1114 -22.64 33.52 6.18
CA THR A 1114 -23.74 34.08 5.39
C THR A 1114 -24.85 33.05 5.26
N GLU A 1115 -26.09 33.39 5.63
CA GLU A 1115 -27.24 32.57 5.26
C GLU A 1115 -27.64 32.82 3.81
N THR A 1116 -27.79 31.73 3.07
CA THR A 1116 -28.24 31.74 1.69
C THR A 1116 -29.64 31.14 1.59
N HIS A 1117 -30.33 31.45 0.49
CA HIS A 1117 -31.70 31.02 0.27
C HIS A 1117 -32.66 31.45 1.41
N CYS A 1118 -32.57 32.70 1.85
CA CYS A 1118 -33.38 33.23 2.96
C CYS A 1118 -34.89 33.25 2.64
N VAL A 1119 -35.71 33.18 3.70
CA VAL A 1119 -37.17 33.36 3.63
C VAL A 1119 -37.53 34.82 3.91
N GLU A 1120 -38.36 35.42 3.04
CA GLU A 1120 -38.86 36.77 3.25
C GLU A 1120 -39.61 36.90 4.58
N GLY A 1121 -39.27 37.91 5.38
CA GLY A 1121 -39.88 38.16 6.69
C GLY A 1121 -39.37 37.29 7.84
N ARG A 1122 -38.46 36.32 7.60
CA ARG A 1122 -37.73 35.63 8.67
C ARG A 1122 -36.55 36.48 9.14
N ALA A 1123 -36.30 36.51 10.45
CA ALA A 1123 -35.12 37.18 10.99
C ALA A 1123 -33.84 36.49 10.46
N PRO A 1124 -32.77 37.25 10.13
CA PRO A 1124 -31.50 36.66 9.72
C PRO A 1124 -30.88 35.87 10.89
N LEU A 1125 -29.95 34.96 10.61
CA LEU A 1125 -29.18 34.34 11.69
C LEU A 1125 -28.45 35.38 12.55
N VAL A 1126 -28.19 34.99 13.80
CA VAL A 1126 -27.58 35.84 14.83
C VAL A 1126 -26.20 36.38 14.45
N ASP A 1127 -25.45 35.61 13.66
CA ASP A 1127 -24.07 35.90 13.26
C ASP A 1127 -23.92 36.28 11.78
N GLU A 1128 -25.01 36.71 11.13
CA GLU A 1128 -24.99 37.10 9.70
C GLU A 1128 -23.92 38.15 9.41
N GLY A 1129 -23.04 37.86 8.45
CA GLY A 1129 -21.93 38.72 8.02
C GLY A 1129 -20.75 38.80 8.99
N LYS A 1130 -20.79 38.12 10.15
CA LYS A 1130 -19.66 38.07 11.08
C LYS A 1130 -18.60 37.07 10.62
N THR A 1131 -17.36 37.29 11.04
CA THR A 1131 -16.25 36.39 10.78
C THR A 1131 -15.81 35.71 12.08
N ARG A 1132 -15.69 34.37 12.08
CA ARG A 1132 -15.29 33.55 13.24
C ARG A 1132 -14.22 32.55 12.82
N SER A 1133 -13.31 32.16 13.72
CA SER A 1133 -12.29 31.16 13.38
C SER A 1133 -12.92 29.79 13.16
N GLY A 1134 -12.29 28.93 12.37
CA GLY A 1134 -12.74 27.55 12.17
C GLY A 1134 -12.80 26.78 13.49
N ALA A 1135 -11.84 27.00 14.40
CA ALA A 1135 -11.84 26.39 15.73
C ALA A 1135 -13.09 26.79 16.53
N ASP A 1136 -13.42 28.08 16.55
CA ASP A 1136 -14.59 28.60 17.27
C ASP A 1136 -15.91 28.13 16.65
N LEU A 1137 -15.99 28.03 15.32
CA LEU A 1137 -17.16 27.47 14.63
C LEU A 1137 -17.38 25.99 14.97
N MET A 1138 -16.31 25.18 14.97
CA MET A 1138 -16.40 23.76 15.32
C MET A 1138 -16.66 23.51 16.82
N GLU A 1139 -16.23 24.42 17.70
CA GLU A 1139 -16.41 24.30 19.16
C GLU A 1139 -17.76 24.87 19.64
N ASN A 1140 -18.08 26.10 19.24
CA ASN A 1140 -19.21 26.88 19.75
C ASN A 1140 -20.40 26.95 18.80
N GLY A 1141 -20.22 26.59 17.53
CA GLY A 1141 -21.30 26.43 16.55
C GLY A 1141 -21.98 27.71 16.09
N ILE A 1142 -23.00 27.55 15.23
CA ILE A 1142 -23.80 28.60 14.59
C ILE A 1142 -25.25 28.41 15.00
N GLN A 1143 -25.90 29.46 15.49
CA GLN A 1143 -27.32 29.39 15.80
C GLN A 1143 -28.16 29.49 14.51
N PRO A 1144 -28.95 28.47 14.14
CA PRO A 1144 -29.79 28.53 12.94
C PRO A 1144 -30.90 29.58 13.05
N SER A 1145 -31.41 30.03 11.90
CA SER A 1145 -32.58 30.92 11.77
C SER A 1145 -33.91 30.15 11.81
N ALA A 1146 -33.88 28.84 11.53
CA ALA A 1146 -35.02 27.93 11.51
C ALA A 1146 -35.20 27.19 12.85
N PHE A 1147 -36.43 27.17 13.37
CA PHE A 1147 -36.77 26.55 14.67
C PHE A 1147 -38.07 25.73 14.65
N GLN A 1148 -38.87 25.86 13.59
CA GLN A 1148 -40.13 25.12 13.45
C GLN A 1148 -39.95 23.95 12.48
N ALA A 1149 -40.76 22.91 12.65
CA ALA A 1149 -40.77 21.75 11.77
C ALA A 1149 -40.93 22.17 10.30
N MET A 1150 -40.20 21.50 9.41
CA MET A 1150 -40.17 21.77 7.97
C MET A 1150 -39.68 23.19 7.65
N GLN A 1151 -38.76 23.72 8.45
CA GLN A 1151 -37.94 24.87 8.09
C GLN A 1151 -36.49 24.43 7.88
N ALA A 1152 -35.76 25.18 7.06
CA ALA A 1152 -34.34 24.97 6.85
C ALA A 1152 -33.55 26.27 6.99
N THR A 1153 -32.27 26.13 7.32
CA THR A 1153 -31.24 27.18 7.25
C THR A 1153 -30.08 26.63 6.43
N ILE A 1154 -29.59 27.39 5.45
CA ILE A 1154 -28.40 27.04 4.67
C ILE A 1154 -27.35 28.12 4.93
N VAL A 1155 -26.19 27.73 5.44
CA VAL A 1155 -25.12 28.65 5.84
C VAL A 1155 -23.90 28.42 4.97
N GLU A 1156 -23.44 29.48 4.32
CA GLU A 1156 -22.17 29.54 3.61
C GLU A 1156 -21.08 30.08 4.54
N LEU A 1157 -19.93 29.40 4.56
CA LEU A 1157 -18.75 29.75 5.33
C LEU A 1157 -17.58 29.96 4.35
N LYS A 1158 -17.20 31.22 4.12
CA LYS A 1158 -16.12 31.58 3.19
C LYS A 1158 -14.94 32.19 3.92
N SER A 1159 -13.76 31.61 3.74
CA SER A 1159 -12.50 32.21 4.19
C SER A 1159 -11.98 33.18 3.14
N ALA A 1160 -11.34 34.26 3.58
CA ALA A 1160 -10.59 35.12 2.67
C ALA A 1160 -9.37 34.35 2.15
N THR A 1161 -9.19 34.27 0.84
CA THR A 1161 -7.95 33.74 0.23
C THR A 1161 -6.74 34.50 0.77
N MET A 1162 -5.77 33.77 1.35
CA MET A 1162 -4.46 34.32 1.70
C MET A 1162 -3.62 34.62 0.47
#